data_AF-A0A6V7ISR9-F1
#
_entry.id   AF-A0A6V7ISR9-F1
#
_cell.length_a   1.000
_cell.length_b   1.000
_cell.length_c   1.000
_cell.angle_alpha   90.00
_cell.angle_beta   90.00
_cell.angle_gamma   90.00
#
_symmetry.space_group_name_H-M   'P 1'
#
loop_
_entity.id
_entity.type
_entity.pdbx_description
1 polymer ?
#
loop_
_entity_poly.entity_id
_entity_poly.type
_entity_poly.pdbx_seq_one_letter_code
_entity_poly.pdbx_strand_id
1 'polypeptide(L)'
;CNPCELPTSVEEVLIFNALSPDCIIVGSVVDRDKKLDLISNELWRVSAKYSKNTEGPVENGSFAIIQPNFHMEDISSWWCRGIVRQFNKDTSLYTIELLDYGISIFRLRREFMTVPRESLEEPFLAYSIRLYHMVPAVIQNYITPDKKRNCKLVIQGKWSEEAIDITRTSLKSSPKVFFHKMCTSGGLKEGELYVIHEDDYYPLRDILFIAGVAVFLQDQHYREYSDLISNYKRHDDKIEKYNKSNTLPILRPLYPDGSRPIQKKTIQIEEEQDDEDDIFYQPAKIEKEHYEGIFIKTDKKVTQLDHINEAPFAGTIHESLKDMEVNHLWKIQSYTWPAVNQGLDVLIIAAKKSGKTLGYVAPIANLVVGKNKGSPRSPKVLVLCSSSNAVHNVHDMFERVLGRNVEILVVSGFNGLNHRSFTAKLCNGCHILIATPAWLKRYLALPPHQKGLNIGNLDHIIFDGLDEILRKQNVDLLHLLRENVITRGKGFNVEGKVLQFIAVAEHWSTTIGKFAEQFRYPYLCIRSYPDAVISSGVRPTVREVNIKDKPETLISLLGDRYRSIKTLVVCRSRKEARKIVKSVGDQLKYIYTDGKSILDDIHAAKSTWTLATSGDFPVLICTDSVLADLQISDVQWLINYSIATATKSVFYFRFSSMISSLKDKNKTNAVTIFLDETNSQQLAGVLDLVERSGIKLSQVQIDAAEKIKAQLDREKEGYGICNLVKSFGACSKRVSCQYRHWVLPEIDKPKIPIEAGDVIKVTLLYLHTATHFSARITEKIDSAGKRLKFPEKDHLMTVSRINSFLSNSTQRITEKNVIMGAIYGYRVSNSNYQRVKIIDISKTDIHGRPYIVSVKCIDTGLSHKDVRASSLLQLPDDLRDAPSAIIELFVANVKPFDEDDEWNTFTNHFVKEWMSEHRSPHKFYEGKVELVLGDSVWIQSLDIQIK
;
A
#
# COMPACT_ATOMS: atom_id res chain seq x y z
N CYS A 1 -2.39 36.53 21.89
CA CYS A 1 -2.41 37.87 21.25
C CYS A 1 -3.55 38.67 21.87
N ASN A 2 -3.46 40.00 21.90
CA ASN A 2 -4.65 40.81 22.21
C ASN A 2 -5.52 40.90 20.95
N PRO A 3 -6.86 40.88 21.08
CA PRO A 3 -7.75 41.06 19.95
C PRO A 3 -7.60 42.45 19.34
N CYS A 4 -7.82 42.57 18.02
CA CYS A 4 -7.73 43.85 17.30
C CYS A 4 -8.97 44.10 16.43
N GLU A 5 -9.24 45.37 16.11
CA GLU A 5 -10.26 45.74 15.14
C GLU A 5 -9.72 45.57 13.71
N LEU A 6 -10.56 45.05 12.80
CA LEU A 6 -10.21 44.91 11.39
C LEU A 6 -10.08 46.29 10.72
N PRO A 7 -9.00 46.54 9.96
CA PRO A 7 -8.90 47.72 9.10
C PRO A 7 -10.03 47.80 8.06
N THR A 8 -10.42 49.00 7.65
CA THR A 8 -11.50 49.21 6.65
C THR A 8 -11.15 48.72 5.24
N SER A 9 -9.88 48.39 4.98
CA SER A 9 -9.34 47.99 3.67
C SER A 9 -8.93 46.51 3.61
N VAL A 10 -9.57 45.66 4.42
CA VAL A 10 -9.39 44.20 4.38
C VAL A 10 -10.37 43.54 3.40
N GLU A 11 -9.92 42.51 2.70
CA GLU A 11 -10.75 41.67 1.84
C GLU A 11 -10.86 40.25 2.41
N GLU A 12 -12.04 39.64 2.35
CA GLU A 12 -12.21 38.22 2.71
C GLU A 12 -11.59 37.35 1.61
N VAL A 13 -10.70 36.43 2.01
CA VAL A 13 -9.96 35.55 1.10
C VAL A 13 -10.13 34.07 1.45
N LEU A 14 -10.16 33.23 0.42
CA LEU A 14 -10.04 31.79 0.56
C LEU A 14 -8.57 31.40 0.59
N ILE A 15 -8.19 30.55 1.54
CA ILE A 15 -6.84 30.00 1.63
C ILE A 15 -6.81 28.65 0.90
N PHE A 16 -6.07 28.56 -0.20
CA PHE A 16 -5.91 27.30 -0.93
C PHE A 16 -4.72 26.50 -0.43
N ASN A 17 -3.60 27.19 -0.14
CA ASN A 17 -2.39 26.56 0.35
C ASN A 17 -1.50 27.55 1.09
N ALA A 18 -0.70 27.07 2.03
CA ALA A 18 0.35 27.84 2.69
C ALA A 18 1.65 27.02 2.65
N LEU A 19 2.53 27.38 1.72
CA LEU A 19 3.83 26.72 1.54
C LEU A 19 4.82 27.22 2.60
N SER A 20 4.81 28.53 2.86
CA SER A 20 5.50 29.19 3.96
C SER A 20 4.83 30.54 4.24
N PRO A 21 5.18 31.24 5.33
CA PRO A 21 4.73 32.62 5.56
C PRO A 21 5.04 33.60 4.40
N ASP A 22 6.02 33.27 3.56
CA ASP A 22 6.40 34.05 2.38
C ASP A 22 5.67 33.66 1.09
N CYS A 23 4.91 32.57 1.11
CA CYS A 23 4.19 32.06 -0.05
C CYS A 23 2.91 31.35 0.39
N ILE A 24 1.84 32.15 0.46
CA ILE A 24 0.48 31.70 0.76
C ILE A 24 -0.37 31.93 -0.48
N ILE A 25 -1.06 30.90 -0.95
CA ILE A 25 -1.93 30.95 -2.13
C ILE A 25 -3.35 31.25 -1.67
N VAL A 26 -3.88 32.39 -2.10
CA VAL A 26 -5.20 32.88 -1.72
C VAL A 26 -6.04 33.21 -2.95
N GLY A 27 -7.36 33.29 -2.80
CA GLY A 27 -8.23 33.83 -3.83
C GLY A 27 -9.42 34.60 -3.28
N SER A 28 -10.02 35.42 -4.14
CA SER A 28 -11.16 36.26 -3.76
C SER A 28 -12.43 35.43 -3.55
N VAL A 29 -13.21 35.78 -2.53
CA VAL A 29 -14.53 35.19 -2.23
C VAL A 29 -15.64 35.82 -3.08
N VAL A 30 -15.48 37.07 -3.51
CA VAL A 30 -16.56 37.89 -4.09
C VAL A 30 -16.94 37.45 -5.51
N ASP A 31 -18.20 37.02 -5.66
CA ASP A 31 -18.81 36.50 -6.91
C ASP A 31 -17.98 35.38 -7.57
N ARG A 32 -17.25 34.61 -6.76
CA ARG A 32 -16.29 33.60 -7.24
C ARG A 32 -16.95 32.53 -8.10
N ASP A 33 -18.08 31.97 -7.67
CA ASP A 33 -18.78 30.92 -8.44
C ASP A 33 -19.28 31.45 -9.79
N LYS A 34 -19.84 32.67 -9.81
CA LYS A 34 -20.26 33.32 -11.07
C LYS A 34 -19.08 33.56 -12.02
N LYS A 35 -17.92 33.97 -11.49
CA LYS A 35 -16.69 34.15 -12.27
C LYS A 35 -16.15 32.81 -12.79
N LEU A 36 -16.17 31.77 -11.96
CA LEU A 36 -15.78 30.41 -12.35
C LEU A 36 -16.70 29.85 -13.46
N ASP A 37 -18.01 30.14 -13.40
CA ASP A 37 -18.96 29.76 -14.45
C ASP A 37 -18.70 30.53 -15.77
N LEU A 38 -18.41 31.83 -15.70
CA LEU A 38 -18.04 32.65 -16.86
C LEU A 38 -16.76 32.12 -17.51
N ILE A 39 -15.70 31.91 -16.73
CA ILE A 39 -14.43 31.35 -17.18
C ILE A 39 -14.65 29.95 -17.79
N SER A 40 -15.44 29.09 -17.14
CA SER A 40 -15.74 27.75 -17.66
C SER A 40 -16.42 27.79 -19.03
N ASN A 41 -17.35 28.74 -19.24
CA ASN A 41 -18.02 28.93 -20.52
C ASN A 41 -17.08 29.46 -21.61
N GLU A 42 -16.16 30.34 -21.26
CA GLU A 42 -15.13 30.85 -22.17
C GLU A 42 -14.15 29.74 -22.57
N LEU A 43 -13.65 28.96 -21.58
CA LEU A 43 -12.75 27.84 -21.82
C LEU A 43 -13.37 26.75 -22.68
N TRP A 44 -14.69 26.54 -22.61
CA TRP A 44 -15.41 25.67 -23.53
C TRP A 44 -15.38 26.18 -24.98
N ARG A 45 -15.45 27.49 -25.20
CA ARG A 45 -15.31 28.07 -26.56
C ARG A 45 -13.88 27.96 -27.08
N VAL A 46 -12.89 28.14 -26.20
CA VAL A 46 -11.47 28.00 -26.54
C VAL A 46 -11.14 26.54 -26.84
N SER A 47 -11.64 25.57 -26.06
CA SER A 47 -11.41 24.15 -26.30
C SER A 47 -11.91 23.67 -27.67
N ALA A 48 -13.03 24.20 -28.14
CA ALA A 48 -13.55 23.88 -29.47
C ALA A 48 -12.57 24.26 -30.60
N LYS A 49 -11.83 25.38 -30.46
CA LYS A 49 -10.84 25.85 -31.44
C LYS A 49 -9.55 25.01 -31.45
N TYR A 50 -9.16 24.46 -30.31
CA TYR A 50 -7.91 23.70 -30.13
C TYR A 50 -8.12 22.19 -29.97
N SER A 51 -9.24 21.67 -30.48
CA SER A 51 -9.75 20.29 -30.30
C SER A 51 -8.85 19.16 -30.82
N LYS A 52 -7.76 19.46 -31.53
CA LYS A 52 -6.74 18.48 -31.92
C LYS A 52 -5.54 18.55 -30.98
N ASN A 53 -5.48 17.63 -30.02
CA ASN A 53 -4.30 17.45 -29.17
C ASN A 53 -3.09 17.08 -30.05
N THR A 54 -2.06 17.92 -30.06
CA THR A 54 -0.77 17.59 -30.68
C THR A 54 -0.08 16.49 -29.86
N GLU A 55 0.13 15.32 -30.47
CA GLU A 55 0.86 14.22 -29.84
C GLU A 55 2.33 14.63 -29.63
N GLY A 56 2.72 14.85 -28.38
CA GLY A 56 4.08 15.25 -28.01
C GLY A 56 4.21 15.66 -26.54
N PRO A 57 5.44 15.62 -25.98
CA PRO A 57 5.72 16.07 -24.63
C PRO A 57 5.49 17.58 -24.51
N VAL A 58 4.85 18.01 -23.42
CA VAL A 58 4.54 19.42 -23.14
C VAL A 58 5.61 20.01 -22.23
N GLU A 59 6.09 21.21 -22.56
CA GLU A 59 7.09 21.93 -21.76
C GLU A 59 6.50 22.45 -20.45
N ASN A 60 7.33 22.44 -19.39
CA ASN A 60 6.97 23.06 -18.11
C ASN A 60 6.73 24.56 -18.30
N GLY A 61 5.61 25.06 -17.77
CA GLY A 61 5.15 26.43 -17.96
C GLY A 61 4.07 26.60 -19.03
N SER A 62 3.76 25.54 -19.78
CA SER A 62 2.67 25.58 -20.78
C SER A 62 1.30 25.73 -20.12
N PHE A 63 0.45 26.59 -20.66
CA PHE A 63 -0.93 26.73 -20.22
C PHE A 63 -1.79 25.59 -20.75
N ALA A 64 -2.64 25.05 -19.89
CA ALA A 64 -3.47 23.90 -20.18
C ALA A 64 -4.94 24.17 -19.84
N ILE A 65 -5.84 23.66 -20.67
CA ILE A 65 -7.28 23.58 -20.41
C ILE A 65 -7.64 22.12 -20.15
N ILE A 66 -8.42 21.89 -19.10
CA ILE A 66 -8.73 20.56 -18.57
C ILE A 66 -10.22 20.45 -18.35
N GLN A 67 -10.79 19.32 -18.76
CA GLN A 67 -12.12 18.92 -18.35
C GLN A 67 -11.99 17.99 -17.12
N PRO A 68 -12.35 18.41 -15.91
CA PRO A 68 -12.30 17.55 -14.73
C PRO A 68 -13.31 16.40 -14.85
N ASN A 69 -12.88 15.16 -14.55
CA ASN A 69 -13.78 14.00 -14.46
C ASN A 69 -14.83 14.21 -13.34
N PHE A 70 -16.04 13.67 -13.53
CA PHE A 70 -17.24 13.78 -12.67
C PHE A 70 -17.08 13.37 -11.18
N HIS A 71 -15.88 12.99 -10.72
CA HIS A 71 -15.60 12.46 -9.37
C HIS A 71 -14.74 13.38 -8.48
N MET A 72 -14.53 14.65 -8.84
CA MET A 72 -13.82 15.62 -7.98
C MET A 72 -14.81 16.56 -7.29
N GLU A 73 -15.07 16.32 -6.00
CA GLU A 73 -16.07 17.08 -5.20
C GLU A 73 -15.71 18.56 -4.98
N ASP A 74 -14.44 18.96 -5.17
CA ASP A 74 -13.94 20.32 -4.86
C ASP A 74 -13.82 21.26 -6.09
N ILE A 75 -14.21 20.79 -7.29
CA ILE A 75 -14.13 21.57 -8.53
C ILE A 75 -15.54 21.75 -9.11
N SER A 76 -16.07 22.95 -9.01
CA SER A 76 -17.42 23.30 -9.48
C SER A 76 -17.53 23.49 -11.00
N SER A 77 -16.45 23.90 -11.68
CA SER A 77 -16.46 24.22 -13.11
C SER A 77 -16.25 22.98 -13.99
N TRP A 78 -16.94 22.96 -15.12
CA TRP A 78 -16.83 21.90 -16.13
C TRP A 78 -15.57 22.01 -16.99
N TRP A 79 -14.95 23.20 -17.03
CA TRP A 79 -13.68 23.44 -17.70
C TRP A 79 -12.79 24.29 -16.79
N CYS A 80 -11.54 23.88 -16.64
CA CYS A 80 -10.55 24.56 -15.79
C CYS A 80 -9.30 24.89 -16.61
N ARG A 81 -8.67 26.01 -16.29
CA ARG A 81 -7.34 26.37 -16.81
C ARG A 81 -6.27 26.18 -15.76
N GLY A 82 -5.09 25.74 -16.19
CA GLY A 82 -3.96 25.49 -15.33
C GLY A 82 -2.63 25.65 -16.05
N ILE A 83 -1.54 25.47 -15.32
CA ILE A 83 -0.19 25.50 -15.85
C ILE A 83 0.52 24.18 -15.58
N VAL A 84 1.16 23.64 -16.60
CA VAL A 84 1.95 22.41 -16.49
C VAL A 84 3.20 22.72 -15.69
N ARG A 85 3.39 22.08 -14.53
CA ARG A 85 4.54 22.33 -13.65
C ARG A 85 5.64 21.31 -13.83
N GLN A 86 5.26 20.04 -13.88
CA GLN A 86 6.21 18.94 -13.91
C GLN A 86 5.62 17.75 -14.65
N PHE A 87 6.45 17.07 -15.42
CA PHE A 87 6.14 15.75 -15.96
C PHE A 87 6.83 14.68 -15.11
N ASN A 88 6.03 13.74 -14.58
CA ASN A 88 6.55 12.58 -13.87
C ASN A 88 6.71 11.42 -14.87
N LYS A 89 7.96 11.04 -15.15
CA LYS A 89 8.30 10.00 -16.14
C LYS A 89 7.78 8.61 -15.75
N ASP A 90 7.74 8.31 -14.46
CA ASP A 90 7.38 6.97 -13.93
C ASP A 90 5.88 6.70 -14.04
N THR A 91 5.07 7.73 -13.84
CA THR A 91 3.61 7.66 -13.88
C THR A 91 3.02 8.12 -15.21
N SER A 92 3.84 8.71 -16.08
CA SER A 92 3.43 9.41 -17.30
C SER A 92 2.38 10.51 -17.05
N LEU A 93 2.30 11.03 -15.82
CA LEU A 93 1.38 12.09 -15.42
C LEU A 93 2.07 13.45 -15.42
N TYR A 94 1.34 14.45 -15.89
CA TYR A 94 1.67 15.85 -15.74
C TYR A 94 1.02 16.39 -14.47
N THR A 95 1.81 17.05 -13.64
CA THR A 95 1.32 17.89 -12.54
C THR A 95 0.86 19.22 -13.14
N ILE A 96 -0.44 19.49 -13.06
CA ILE A 96 -1.05 20.71 -13.55
C ILE A 96 -1.64 21.48 -12.39
N GLU A 97 -1.16 22.72 -12.21
CA GLU A 97 -1.67 23.61 -11.17
C GLU A 97 -2.83 24.41 -11.74
N LEU A 98 -4.03 24.21 -11.19
CA LEU A 98 -5.25 24.92 -11.57
C LEU A 98 -5.21 26.33 -11.00
N LEU A 99 -4.99 27.31 -11.87
CA LEU A 99 -4.67 28.68 -11.48
C LEU A 99 -5.84 29.43 -10.84
N ASP A 100 -7.08 29.03 -11.14
CA ASP A 100 -8.25 29.62 -10.50
C ASP A 100 -8.54 28.96 -9.15
N TYR A 101 -8.17 27.69 -8.95
CA TYR A 101 -8.48 26.89 -7.76
C TYR A 101 -7.32 26.77 -6.77
N GLY A 102 -6.08 27.15 -7.14
CA GLY A 102 -4.91 27.05 -6.27
C GLY A 102 -4.51 25.62 -5.88
N ILE A 103 -4.98 24.61 -6.62
CA ILE A 103 -4.71 23.18 -6.38
C ILE A 103 -3.90 22.57 -7.52
N SER A 104 -3.14 21.52 -7.21
CA SER A 104 -2.43 20.71 -8.23
C SER A 104 -3.16 19.40 -8.49
N ILE A 105 -3.35 19.07 -9.77
CA ILE A 105 -3.94 17.81 -10.22
C ILE A 105 -2.95 17.06 -11.12
N PHE A 106 -3.07 15.73 -11.16
CA PHE A 106 -2.21 14.89 -11.99
C PHE A 106 -3.01 14.36 -13.18
N ARG A 107 -2.54 14.61 -14.41
CA ARG A 107 -3.26 14.25 -15.64
C ARG A 107 -2.35 13.64 -16.69
N LEU A 108 -2.86 12.65 -17.42
CA LEU A 108 -2.18 12.12 -18.60
C LEU A 108 -2.20 13.17 -19.72
N ARG A 109 -1.23 13.12 -20.63
CA ARG A 109 -1.13 14.06 -21.78
C ARG A 109 -2.45 14.24 -22.55
N ARG A 110 -3.21 13.15 -22.72
CA ARG A 110 -4.48 13.12 -23.46
C ARG A 110 -5.66 13.79 -22.73
N GLU A 111 -5.53 14.03 -21.43
CA GLU A 111 -6.60 14.51 -20.56
C GLU A 111 -6.63 16.04 -20.42
N PHE A 112 -5.72 16.74 -21.10
CA PHE A 112 -5.66 18.19 -21.14
C PHE A 112 -5.15 18.71 -22.48
N MET A 113 -5.53 19.93 -22.82
CA MET A 113 -5.13 20.60 -24.06
C MET A 113 -4.21 21.77 -23.72
N THR A 114 -3.12 21.94 -24.46
CA THR A 114 -2.25 23.11 -24.31
C THR A 114 -2.77 24.27 -25.14
N VAL A 115 -2.80 25.47 -24.57
CA VAL A 115 -3.23 26.69 -25.25
C VAL A 115 -2.20 27.80 -25.11
N PRO A 116 -2.10 28.73 -26.08
CA PRO A 116 -1.31 29.94 -25.92
C PRO A 116 -1.85 30.80 -24.78
N ARG A 117 -0.97 31.53 -24.09
CA ARG A 117 -1.36 32.40 -22.97
C ARG A 117 -2.34 33.49 -23.42
N GLU A 118 -2.18 33.98 -24.65
CA GLU A 118 -3.00 35.04 -25.26
C GLU A 118 -4.45 34.60 -25.46
N SER A 119 -4.73 33.29 -25.43
CA SER A 119 -6.09 32.74 -25.51
C SER A 119 -6.81 32.71 -24.15
N LEU A 120 -6.17 33.20 -23.08
CA LEU A 120 -6.72 33.28 -21.72
C LEU A 120 -6.82 34.76 -21.34
N GLU A 121 -7.92 35.41 -21.69
CA GLU A 121 -8.07 36.88 -21.57
C GLU A 121 -8.31 37.34 -20.11
N GLU A 122 -8.98 36.53 -19.27
CA GLU A 122 -9.31 36.91 -17.90
C GLU A 122 -8.18 36.70 -16.86
N PRO A 123 -8.05 37.54 -15.82
CA PRO A 123 -7.09 37.34 -14.74
C PRO A 123 -7.39 36.10 -13.88
N PHE A 124 -6.36 35.46 -13.32
CA PHE A 124 -6.52 34.27 -12.47
C PHE A 124 -7.18 34.58 -11.13
N LEU A 125 -8.06 33.69 -10.67
CA LEU A 125 -8.81 33.88 -9.42
C LEU A 125 -8.03 33.54 -8.14
N ALA A 126 -6.86 32.90 -8.26
CA ALA A 126 -5.92 32.69 -7.15
C ALA A 126 -4.58 33.39 -7.42
N TYR A 127 -3.94 33.88 -6.36
CA TYR A 127 -2.64 34.56 -6.39
C TYR A 127 -1.83 34.26 -5.13
N SER A 128 -0.51 34.34 -5.24
CA SER A 128 0.39 34.22 -4.09
C SER A 128 0.52 35.56 -3.35
N ILE A 129 0.52 35.48 -2.03
CA ILE A 129 0.81 36.59 -1.12
C ILE A 129 1.96 36.23 -0.18
N ARG A 130 2.55 37.26 0.42
CA ARG A 130 3.58 37.17 1.47
C ARG A 130 3.19 38.03 2.67
N LEU A 131 3.52 37.56 3.88
CA LEU A 131 3.36 38.38 5.08
C LEU A 131 4.31 39.58 5.09
N TYR A 132 3.76 40.77 5.34
CA TYR A 132 4.49 42.03 5.27
C TYR A 132 5.59 42.09 6.34
N HIS A 133 6.85 42.21 5.90
CA HIS A 133 8.06 42.43 6.72
C HIS A 133 8.32 41.40 7.84
N MET A 134 7.79 40.19 7.69
CA MET A 134 8.09 39.08 8.58
C MET A 134 9.32 38.32 8.10
N VAL A 135 10.22 37.97 9.02
CA VAL A 135 11.43 37.19 8.74
C VAL A 135 11.50 35.98 9.67
N PRO A 136 12.05 34.83 9.22
CA PRO A 136 12.18 33.64 10.05
C PRO A 136 13.20 33.87 11.16
N ALA A 137 12.85 33.48 12.39
CA ALA A 137 13.71 33.63 13.55
C ALA A 137 13.48 32.52 14.57
N VAL A 138 14.46 32.28 15.44
CA VAL A 138 14.35 31.35 16.57
C VAL A 138 14.79 32.05 17.85
N ILE A 139 14.05 31.81 18.94
CA ILE A 139 14.40 32.28 20.28
C ILE A 139 15.29 31.23 20.96
N GLN A 140 16.55 31.57 21.21
CA GLN A 140 17.47 30.77 22.01
C GLN A 140 17.53 31.28 23.45
N ASN A 141 17.21 30.40 24.40
CA ASN A 141 17.30 30.69 25.82
C ASN A 141 18.66 30.24 26.37
N TYR A 142 19.32 31.09 27.15
CA TYR A 142 20.55 30.72 27.86
C TYR A 142 20.67 31.41 29.20
N ILE A 143 21.50 30.82 30.05
CA ILE A 143 21.69 31.24 31.43
C ILE A 143 23.09 31.84 31.53
N THR A 144 23.16 33.12 31.92
CA THR A 144 24.46 33.74 32.23
C THR A 144 24.99 33.25 33.58
N PRO A 145 26.30 33.36 33.87
CA PRO A 145 26.91 32.91 35.12
C PRO A 145 26.19 33.40 36.39
N ASP A 146 25.55 34.57 36.32
CA ASP A 146 24.75 35.18 37.38
C ASP A 146 23.35 34.56 37.57
N LYS A 147 23.07 33.39 36.98
CA LYS A 147 21.78 32.66 36.99
C LYS A 147 20.56 33.43 36.44
N LYS A 148 20.76 34.56 35.76
CA LYS A 148 19.69 35.26 35.04
C LYS A 148 19.40 34.55 33.71
N ARG A 149 18.12 34.20 33.48
CA ARG A 149 17.63 33.70 32.19
C ARG A 149 17.62 34.85 31.20
N ASN A 150 18.37 34.71 30.11
CA ASN A 150 18.38 35.64 29.00
C ASN A 150 17.90 34.93 27.73
N CYS A 151 17.16 35.65 26.89
CA CYS A 151 16.71 35.18 25.59
C CYS A 151 17.50 35.93 24.50
N LYS A 152 17.96 35.23 23.47
CA LYS A 152 18.56 35.82 22.26
C LYS A 152 17.74 35.36 21.06
N LEU A 153 17.36 36.31 20.22
CA LEU A 153 16.63 36.05 19.01
C LEU A 153 17.60 35.99 17.84
N VAL A 154 17.55 34.91 17.07
CA VAL A 154 18.45 34.63 15.94
C VAL A 154 17.63 34.56 14.66
N ILE A 155 17.90 35.45 13.70
CA ILE A 155 17.25 35.44 12.38
C ILE A 155 17.84 34.29 11.56
N GLN A 156 16.98 33.49 10.93
CA GLN A 156 17.36 32.36 10.09
C GLN A 156 17.31 32.73 8.60
N GLY A 157 17.97 31.92 7.77
CA GLY A 157 17.95 32.09 6.31
C GLY A 157 16.74 31.45 5.62
N LYS A 158 15.99 30.59 6.32
CA LYS A 158 14.81 29.85 5.82
C LYS A 158 13.78 29.73 6.95
N TRP A 159 12.50 29.57 6.59
CA TRP A 159 11.43 29.28 7.54
C TRP A 159 11.57 27.86 8.09
N SER A 160 11.45 27.70 9.41
CA SER A 160 11.39 26.39 10.05
C SER A 160 10.09 25.68 9.72
N GLU A 161 10.09 24.34 9.75
CA GLU A 161 8.86 23.54 9.59
C GLU A 161 7.81 23.92 10.65
N GLU A 162 8.23 24.26 11.87
CA GLU A 162 7.36 24.75 12.93
C GLU A 162 6.63 26.05 12.54
N ALA A 163 7.33 27.01 11.91
CA ALA A 163 6.70 28.24 11.42
C ALA A 163 5.64 27.96 10.35
N ILE A 164 5.93 27.01 9.45
CA ILE A 164 5.02 26.60 8.38
C ILE A 164 3.78 25.90 8.95
N ASP A 165 3.96 25.02 9.92
CA ASP A 165 2.87 24.27 10.54
C ASP A 165 1.97 25.16 11.40
N ILE A 166 2.53 26.14 12.13
CA ILE A 166 1.74 27.13 12.86
C ILE A 166 0.91 27.96 11.87
N THR A 167 1.53 28.44 10.79
CA THR A 167 0.84 29.19 9.72
C THR A 167 -0.34 28.40 9.15
N ARG A 168 -0.12 27.13 8.77
CA ARG A 168 -1.18 26.26 8.23
C ARG A 168 -2.28 26.00 9.24
N THR A 169 -1.92 25.76 10.50
CA THR A 169 -2.87 25.42 11.56
C THR A 169 -3.75 26.62 11.88
N SER A 170 -3.18 27.82 12.05
CA SER A 170 -3.90 29.07 12.31
C SER A 170 -4.84 29.45 11.18
N LEU A 171 -4.41 29.29 9.92
CA LEU A 171 -5.26 29.58 8.76
C LEU A 171 -6.41 28.57 8.62
N LYS A 172 -6.17 27.28 8.90
CA LYS A 172 -7.21 26.23 8.83
C LYS A 172 -8.20 26.26 9.99
N SER A 173 -7.78 26.71 11.17
CA SER A 173 -8.67 26.83 12.33
C SER A 173 -9.61 28.02 12.23
N SER A 174 -9.28 28.99 11.36
CA SER A 174 -10.07 30.20 11.19
C SER A 174 -11.29 29.95 10.30
N PRO A 175 -12.53 30.25 10.73
CA PRO A 175 -13.72 30.10 9.89
C PRO A 175 -13.72 31.01 8.66
N LYS A 176 -13.10 32.20 8.78
CA LYS A 176 -12.85 33.15 7.69
C LYS A 176 -11.46 33.74 7.84
N VAL A 177 -10.84 34.13 6.73
CA VAL A 177 -9.54 34.81 6.77
C VAL A 177 -9.66 36.12 5.99
N PHE A 178 -9.16 37.19 6.59
CA PHE A 178 -9.12 38.51 5.94
C PHE A 178 -7.70 38.87 5.58
N PHE A 179 -7.50 39.34 4.35
CA PHE A 179 -6.22 39.83 3.88
C PHE A 179 -6.25 41.35 3.80
N HIS A 180 -5.31 42.00 4.46
CA HIS A 180 -5.07 43.42 4.36
C HIS A 180 -3.84 43.67 3.50
N LYS A 181 -4.05 44.13 2.28
CA LYS A 181 -2.97 44.43 1.34
C LYS A 181 -2.24 45.72 1.76
N MET A 182 -0.94 45.63 2.00
CA MET A 182 -0.08 46.77 2.37
C MET A 182 0.64 47.35 1.16
N CYS A 183 1.28 46.50 0.36
CA CYS A 183 2.02 46.94 -0.83
C CYS A 183 2.03 45.87 -1.93
N THR A 184 2.66 46.18 -3.06
CA THR A 184 2.89 45.22 -4.15
C THR A 184 4.31 45.39 -4.64
N SER A 185 5.15 44.39 -4.41
CA SER A 185 6.58 44.41 -4.70
C SER A 185 6.90 43.26 -5.66
N GLY A 186 7.44 43.57 -6.85
CA GLY A 186 7.83 42.54 -7.83
C GLY A 186 6.68 41.66 -8.36
N GLY A 187 5.43 42.15 -8.34
CA GLY A 187 4.24 41.40 -8.74
C GLY A 187 3.63 40.52 -7.64
N LEU A 188 4.26 40.41 -6.47
CA LEU A 188 3.73 39.73 -5.30
C LEU A 188 2.96 40.74 -4.41
N LYS A 189 1.76 40.38 -3.95
CA LYS A 189 1.02 41.21 -2.99
C LYS A 189 1.54 40.90 -1.58
N GLU A 190 2.00 41.92 -0.88
CA GLU A 190 2.47 41.79 0.51
C GLU A 190 1.45 42.45 1.44
N GLY A 191 1.16 41.80 2.57
CA GLY A 191 0.12 42.25 3.48
C GLY A 191 0.03 41.43 4.75
N GLU A 192 -1.02 41.69 5.53
CA GLU A 192 -1.29 40.99 6.79
C GLU A 192 -2.51 40.07 6.65
N LEU A 193 -2.48 38.90 7.29
CA LEU A 193 -3.64 38.01 7.39
C LEU A 193 -4.23 38.08 8.79
N TYR A 194 -5.55 38.20 8.87
CA TYR A 194 -6.29 38.19 10.12
C TYR A 194 -7.11 36.91 10.21
N VAL A 195 -6.91 36.16 11.29
CA VAL A 195 -7.66 34.95 11.62
C VAL A 195 -8.65 35.24 12.75
N ILE A 196 -9.79 34.56 12.74
CA ILE A 196 -10.85 34.67 13.74
C ILE A 196 -10.71 33.52 14.74
N HIS A 197 -10.74 33.86 16.03
CA HIS A 197 -10.87 32.88 17.12
C HIS A 197 -11.78 33.46 18.20
N GLU A 198 -12.81 32.71 18.61
CA GLU A 198 -13.79 33.16 19.63
C GLU A 198 -14.40 34.55 19.34
N ASP A 199 -14.74 34.80 18.07
CA ASP A 199 -15.30 36.07 17.56
C ASP A 199 -14.35 37.30 17.57
N ASP A 200 -13.10 37.11 17.96
CA ASP A 200 -12.04 38.13 17.93
C ASP A 200 -11.07 37.95 16.75
N TYR A 201 -10.47 39.06 16.28
CA TYR A 201 -9.50 39.05 15.18
C TYR A 201 -8.06 39.12 15.67
N TYR A 202 -7.22 38.23 15.14
CA TYR A 202 -5.81 38.15 15.47
C TYR A 202 -4.94 38.25 14.21
N PRO A 203 -3.95 39.16 14.17
CA PRO A 203 -2.97 39.22 13.09
C PRO A 203 -2.08 37.97 13.11
N LEU A 204 -1.87 37.36 11.95
CA LEU A 204 -1.03 36.17 11.83
C LEU A 204 0.42 36.45 12.21
N ARG A 205 0.92 37.66 11.94
CA ARG A 205 2.25 38.09 12.42
C ARG A 205 2.43 37.95 13.92
N ASP A 206 1.40 38.24 14.71
CA ASP A 206 1.51 38.27 16.18
C ASP A 206 1.53 36.83 16.71
N ILE A 207 0.79 35.92 16.06
CA ILE A 207 0.79 34.49 16.36
C ILE A 207 2.18 33.91 16.12
N LEU A 208 2.78 34.20 14.96
CA LEU A 208 4.12 33.72 14.61
C LEU A 208 5.21 34.33 15.49
N PHE A 209 5.04 35.59 15.88
CA PHE A 209 5.95 36.25 16.82
C PHE A 209 5.90 35.64 18.23
N ILE A 210 4.70 35.41 18.78
CA ILE A 210 4.53 34.80 20.11
C ILE A 210 5.07 33.38 20.13
N ALA A 211 4.89 32.63 19.05
CA ALA A 211 5.47 31.30 18.90
C ALA A 211 7.00 31.30 18.82
N GLY A 212 7.65 32.47 18.67
CA GLY A 212 9.09 32.59 18.63
C GLY A 212 9.74 32.10 17.35
N VAL A 213 8.93 31.92 16.29
CA VAL A 213 9.35 31.38 14.99
C VAL A 213 9.54 32.47 13.92
N ALA A 214 9.19 33.72 14.23
CA ALA A 214 9.24 34.83 13.31
C ALA A 214 9.44 36.19 14.01
N VAL A 215 9.98 37.17 13.29
CA VAL A 215 10.08 38.57 13.75
C VAL A 215 9.63 39.54 12.69
N PHE A 216 8.96 40.60 13.14
CA PHE A 216 8.60 41.74 12.31
C PHE A 216 9.75 42.77 12.26
N LEU A 217 10.16 43.17 11.05
CA LEU A 217 11.16 44.22 10.84
C LEU A 217 10.49 45.51 10.36
N GLN A 218 10.99 46.66 10.83
CA GLN A 218 10.60 47.96 10.26
C GLN A 218 11.20 48.16 8.87
N ASP A 219 10.56 48.98 8.03
CA ASP A 219 10.89 49.18 6.61
C ASP A 219 12.39 49.39 6.33
N GLN A 220 13.07 50.20 7.15
CA GLN A 220 14.52 50.44 6.99
C GLN A 220 15.34 49.15 7.22
N HIS A 221 15.04 48.40 8.28
CA HIS A 221 15.76 47.18 8.64
C HIS A 221 15.40 45.98 7.76
N TYR A 222 14.15 45.94 7.26
CA TYR A 222 13.74 44.92 6.30
C TYR A 222 14.45 45.07 4.96
N ARG A 223 14.68 46.32 4.50
CA ARG A 223 15.50 46.59 3.31
C ARG A 223 16.94 46.13 3.50
N GLU A 224 17.55 46.46 4.64
CA GLU A 224 18.91 46.00 4.97
C GLU A 224 19.03 44.46 5.02
N TYR A 225 18.03 43.76 5.58
CA TYR A 225 17.95 42.29 5.56
C TYR A 225 17.77 41.72 4.15
N SER A 226 16.87 42.30 3.36
CA SER A 226 16.61 41.88 1.98
C SER A 226 17.84 42.06 1.08
N ASP A 227 18.60 43.15 1.28
CA ASP A 227 19.86 43.39 0.59
C ASP A 227 20.95 42.38 1.02
N LEU A 228 20.98 41.99 2.30
CA LEU A 228 21.92 40.98 2.81
C LEU A 228 21.66 39.60 2.20
N ILE A 229 20.40 39.15 2.18
CA ILE A 229 20.01 37.84 1.64
C ILE A 229 20.12 37.78 0.12
N SER A 230 19.78 38.86 -0.58
CA SER A 230 19.92 38.91 -2.05
C SER A 230 21.38 38.85 -2.49
N ASN A 231 22.31 39.41 -1.72
CA ASN A 231 23.75 39.25 -1.94
C ASN A 231 24.24 37.83 -1.59
N TYR A 232 23.66 37.19 -0.57
CA TYR A 232 23.94 35.80 -0.20
C TYR A 232 23.55 34.80 -1.30
N LYS A 233 22.44 35.02 -2.00
CA LYS A 233 21.96 34.15 -3.10
C LYS A 233 22.72 34.31 -4.42
N ARG A 234 23.61 35.31 -4.56
CA ARG A 234 24.38 35.56 -5.80
C ARG A 234 25.77 34.91 -5.82
N HIS A 235 26.29 34.49 -4.66
CA HIS A 235 27.58 33.81 -4.55
C HIS A 235 27.36 32.36 -4.10
N ASP A 236 27.10 31.48 -5.06
CA ASP A 236 26.93 30.04 -4.80
C ASP A 236 28.25 29.26 -4.81
N ASP A 237 29.41 29.92 -4.92
CA ASP A 237 30.70 29.24 -4.91
C ASP A 237 31.77 30.09 -4.20
N LYS A 238 32.21 29.61 -3.03
CA LYS A 238 33.28 30.10 -2.16
C LYS A 238 32.98 31.41 -1.41
N ILE A 239 33.26 31.43 -0.10
CA ILE A 239 34.11 32.44 0.59
C ILE A 239 34.10 32.20 2.12
N GLU A 240 35.29 31.98 2.67
CA GLU A 240 35.66 32.22 4.06
C GLU A 240 35.46 33.70 4.45
N LYS A 241 35.13 33.97 5.72
CA LYS A 241 35.23 35.28 6.39
C LYS A 241 34.42 36.44 5.78
N TYR A 242 33.20 36.63 6.29
CA TYR A 242 32.57 37.95 6.40
C TYR A 242 32.11 38.21 7.85
N ASN A 243 33.08 38.55 8.71
CA ASN A 243 32.80 39.14 10.02
C ASN A 243 32.60 40.66 9.86
N LYS A 244 31.38 41.09 9.56
CA LYS A 244 30.92 42.45 9.88
C LYS A 244 29.57 42.36 10.58
N SER A 245 29.60 42.59 11.88
CA SER A 245 28.42 42.68 12.74
C SER A 245 27.61 43.93 12.38
N ASN A 246 26.61 43.78 11.50
CA ASN A 246 25.56 44.78 11.40
C ASN A 246 24.50 44.46 12.45
N THR A 247 24.54 45.19 13.57
CA THR A 247 23.50 45.14 14.60
C THR A 247 22.27 45.91 14.13
N LEU A 248 21.24 45.21 13.67
CA LEU A 248 19.91 45.80 13.49
C LEU A 248 19.24 45.98 14.86
N PRO A 249 18.72 47.17 15.21
CA PRO A 249 17.99 47.35 16.46
C PRO A 249 16.62 46.64 16.38
N ILE A 250 16.46 45.56 17.14
CA ILE A 250 15.17 44.91 17.38
C ILE A 250 14.29 45.89 18.17
N LEU A 251 13.23 46.42 17.55
CA LEU A 251 12.29 47.33 18.21
C LEU A 251 11.13 46.56 18.84
N ARG A 252 11.24 46.41 20.18
CA ARG A 252 10.25 46.07 21.23
C ARG A 252 9.65 44.64 21.25
N PRO A 253 9.98 43.86 22.30
CA PRO A 253 8.99 43.02 22.98
C PRO A 253 8.27 43.87 24.04
N LEU A 254 6.94 44.01 23.94
CA LEU A 254 6.12 44.38 25.09
C LEU A 254 5.57 43.06 25.65
N TYR A 255 6.08 42.64 26.80
CA TYR A 255 5.40 41.59 27.57
C TYR A 255 4.03 42.14 28.01
N PRO A 256 2.97 41.30 28.02
CA PRO A 256 1.64 41.71 28.50
C PRO A 256 1.63 42.26 29.93
N ASP A 257 2.71 42.03 30.70
CA ASP A 257 2.86 42.44 32.09
C ASP A 257 3.60 43.79 32.31
N GLY A 258 4.04 44.47 31.23
CA GLY A 258 4.71 45.76 31.33
C GLY A 258 6.15 45.72 31.87
N SER A 259 6.79 44.56 31.96
CA SER A 259 8.20 44.46 32.36
C SER A 259 9.16 44.94 31.24
N ARG A 260 10.09 45.86 31.59
CA ARG A 260 11.07 46.47 30.65
C ARG A 260 12.14 45.44 30.21
N PRO A 261 12.65 45.51 28.96
CA PRO A 261 13.61 44.53 28.45
C PRO A 261 15.05 44.75 28.98
N ILE A 262 15.77 43.63 29.18
CA ILE A 262 17.21 43.58 29.45
C ILE A 262 17.99 43.87 28.15
N GLN A 263 19.08 44.64 28.28
CA GLN A 263 19.87 45.27 27.22
C GLN A 263 20.55 44.32 26.19
N LYS A 264 20.62 44.84 24.95
CA LYS A 264 21.58 44.61 23.83
C LYS A 264 22.20 43.22 23.68
N LYS A 265 21.89 42.51 22.58
CA LYS A 265 22.70 41.37 22.10
C LYS A 265 22.81 41.24 20.58
N THR A 266 24.00 40.79 20.18
CA THR A 266 24.61 40.66 18.85
C THR A 266 24.15 39.38 18.12
N ILE A 267 23.99 39.44 16.79
CA ILE A 267 23.69 38.29 15.93
C ILE A 267 24.97 37.48 15.69
N GLN A 268 24.93 36.17 15.90
CA GLN A 268 25.91 35.19 15.42
C GLN A 268 25.13 34.10 14.70
N ILE A 269 25.58 33.74 13.50
CA ILE A 269 25.08 32.60 12.74
C ILE A 269 25.95 31.41 13.18
N GLU A 270 25.38 30.47 13.92
CA GLU A 270 26.05 29.22 14.30
C GLU A 270 25.60 28.11 13.35
N GLU A 271 26.58 27.34 12.85
CA GLU A 271 26.35 26.06 12.18
C GLU A 271 25.85 25.05 13.23
N GLU A 272 24.71 24.40 12.98
CA GLU A 272 24.17 23.37 13.88
C GLU A 272 25.13 22.19 13.98
N GLN A 273 25.56 21.89 15.20
CA GLN A 273 26.20 20.63 15.56
C GLN A 273 25.10 19.56 15.71
N ASP A 274 25.26 18.48 14.95
CA ASP A 274 24.52 17.21 15.04
C ASP A 274 24.50 16.71 16.50
N ASP A 275 23.39 16.90 17.22
CA ASP A 275 23.01 16.10 18.39
C ASP A 275 21.48 15.99 18.45
N GLU A 276 20.91 15.02 17.73
CA GLU A 276 19.63 14.44 18.11
C GLU A 276 19.66 12.91 17.98
N ASP A 277 19.05 12.30 18.99
CA ASP A 277 18.75 10.89 19.15
C ASP A 277 18.09 10.28 17.90
N ASP A 278 18.20 8.95 17.82
CA ASP A 278 17.69 8.08 16.75
C ASP A 278 16.22 8.37 16.35
N ILE A 279 15.98 9.39 15.54
CA ILE A 279 14.85 9.43 14.63
C ILE A 279 15.11 8.29 13.66
N PHE A 280 14.16 7.35 13.60
CA PHE A 280 14.13 6.28 12.61
C PHE A 280 14.65 6.82 11.27
N TYR A 281 15.83 6.35 10.87
CA TYR A 281 16.38 6.62 9.55
C TYR A 281 15.33 6.17 8.54
N GLN A 282 14.54 7.12 8.04
CA GLN A 282 13.72 6.92 6.87
C GLN A 282 14.74 6.74 5.74
N PRO A 283 14.70 5.63 4.99
CA PRO A 283 15.57 5.50 3.84
C PRO A 283 15.29 6.69 2.93
N ALA A 284 16.28 7.55 2.73
CA ALA A 284 16.26 8.56 1.69
C ALA A 284 15.81 7.86 0.41
N LYS A 285 14.68 8.29 -0.18
CA LYS A 285 14.09 7.83 -1.44
C LYS A 285 14.89 6.69 -2.11
N ILE A 286 14.80 5.47 -1.58
CA ILE A 286 15.26 4.31 -2.33
C ILE A 286 14.12 4.06 -3.28
N GLU A 287 14.25 4.58 -4.50
CA GLU A 287 13.33 4.36 -5.60
C GLU A 287 13.00 2.86 -5.66
N LYS A 288 11.73 2.53 -5.87
CA LYS A 288 11.26 1.13 -5.98
C LYS A 288 12.08 0.32 -6.98
N GLU A 289 12.72 0.98 -7.94
CA GLU A 289 13.55 0.40 -8.99
C GLU A 289 14.72 -0.45 -8.47
N HIS A 290 15.37 -0.08 -7.36
CA HIS A 290 16.53 -0.83 -6.85
C HIS A 290 16.19 -2.23 -6.32
N TYR A 291 14.92 -2.50 -5.98
CA TYR A 291 14.48 -3.78 -5.42
C TYR A 291 13.92 -4.77 -6.47
N GLU A 292 14.00 -4.45 -7.77
CA GLU A 292 13.25 -5.17 -8.83
C GLU A 292 14.05 -6.22 -9.64
N GLY A 293 15.09 -6.82 -9.06
CA GLY A 293 15.81 -7.89 -9.73
C GLY A 293 14.99 -9.18 -9.88
N ILE A 294 15.26 -9.94 -10.94
CA ILE A 294 14.68 -11.26 -11.18
C ILE A 294 15.80 -12.29 -11.30
N PHE A 295 15.71 -13.34 -10.51
CA PHE A 295 16.59 -14.50 -10.60
C PHE A 295 16.06 -15.47 -11.66
N ILE A 296 16.86 -15.67 -12.70
CA ILE A 296 16.61 -16.65 -13.75
C ILE A 296 17.58 -17.82 -13.58
N LYS A 297 17.02 -19.03 -13.49
CA LYS A 297 17.77 -20.29 -13.53
C LYS A 297 17.25 -21.15 -14.67
N THR A 298 18.10 -21.38 -15.66
CA THR A 298 17.77 -22.15 -16.86
C THR A 298 19.06 -22.63 -17.52
N ASP A 299 18.97 -23.74 -18.25
CA ASP A 299 20.06 -24.24 -19.11
C ASP A 299 19.94 -23.69 -20.55
N LYS A 300 18.83 -23.02 -20.90
CA LYS A 300 18.58 -22.46 -22.23
C LYS A 300 18.62 -20.93 -22.21
N LYS A 301 19.27 -20.32 -23.20
CA LYS A 301 19.29 -18.87 -23.35
C LYS A 301 17.94 -18.39 -23.90
N VAL A 302 17.25 -17.57 -23.12
CA VAL A 302 16.02 -16.86 -23.53
C VAL A 302 16.30 -15.36 -23.40
N THR A 303 16.09 -14.62 -24.49
CA THR A 303 16.24 -13.17 -24.49
C THR A 303 15.04 -12.53 -23.79
N GLN A 304 15.31 -11.61 -22.86
CA GLN A 304 14.28 -10.80 -22.22
C GLN A 304 13.68 -9.84 -23.25
N LEU A 305 12.38 -9.57 -23.15
CA LEU A 305 11.74 -8.48 -23.89
C LEU A 305 11.95 -7.14 -23.18
N ASP A 306 12.07 -6.06 -23.92
CA ASP A 306 12.10 -4.70 -23.35
C ASP A 306 10.77 -3.99 -23.58
N HIS A 307 10.11 -4.26 -24.70
CA HIS A 307 8.81 -3.68 -25.05
C HIS A 307 7.75 -4.74 -25.34
N ILE A 308 6.48 -4.40 -25.06
CA ILE A 308 5.34 -5.30 -25.31
C ILE A 308 5.26 -5.71 -26.79
N ASN A 309 5.57 -4.78 -27.71
CA ASN A 309 5.49 -4.96 -29.16
C ASN A 309 6.51 -5.98 -29.70
N GLU A 310 7.58 -6.27 -28.95
CA GLU A 310 8.59 -7.27 -29.32
C GLU A 310 8.10 -8.70 -29.07
N ALA A 311 7.02 -8.86 -28.28
CA ALA A 311 6.42 -10.16 -28.06
C ALA A 311 5.91 -10.73 -29.39
N PRO A 312 6.29 -11.97 -29.77
CA PRO A 312 5.86 -12.59 -31.02
C PRO A 312 4.42 -13.12 -30.88
N PHE A 313 3.50 -12.19 -30.61
CA PHE A 313 2.08 -12.43 -30.49
C PHE A 313 1.34 -12.08 -31.77
N ALA A 314 0.24 -12.77 -32.05
CA ALA A 314 -0.69 -12.41 -33.11
C ALA A 314 -1.23 -10.97 -32.91
N GLY A 315 -1.53 -10.29 -34.02
CA GLY A 315 -2.07 -8.92 -33.99
C GLY A 315 -3.34 -8.79 -33.12
N THR A 316 -4.20 -9.80 -33.16
CA THR A 316 -5.42 -9.84 -32.33
C THR A 316 -5.13 -9.86 -30.83
N ILE A 317 -4.06 -10.53 -30.41
CA ILE A 317 -3.63 -10.57 -29.00
C ILE A 317 -3.06 -9.21 -28.58
N HIS A 318 -2.24 -8.56 -29.42
CA HIS A 318 -1.73 -7.21 -29.16
C HIS A 318 -2.86 -6.19 -29.01
N GLU A 319 -3.87 -6.26 -29.88
CA GLU A 319 -5.08 -5.41 -29.79
C GLU A 319 -5.86 -5.67 -28.50
N SER A 320 -6.10 -6.93 -28.13
CA SER A 320 -6.77 -7.28 -26.87
C SER A 320 -5.98 -6.79 -25.64
N LEU A 321 -4.65 -6.90 -25.64
CA LEU A 321 -3.81 -6.37 -24.55
C LEU A 321 -3.93 -4.83 -24.44
N LYS A 322 -4.05 -4.14 -25.59
CA LYS A 322 -4.29 -2.69 -25.63
C LYS A 322 -5.67 -2.32 -25.09
N ASP A 323 -6.71 -3.07 -25.46
CA ASP A 323 -8.09 -2.89 -24.96
C ASP A 323 -8.18 -3.13 -23.43
N MET A 324 -7.32 -3.99 -22.90
CA MET A 324 -7.16 -4.24 -21.45
C MET A 324 -6.28 -3.19 -20.74
N GLU A 325 -5.86 -2.13 -21.42
CA GLU A 325 -4.98 -1.07 -20.91
C GLU A 325 -3.60 -1.57 -20.43
N VAL A 326 -3.10 -2.69 -20.99
CA VAL A 326 -1.76 -3.22 -20.70
C VAL A 326 -0.72 -2.42 -21.48
N ASN A 327 -0.33 -1.26 -20.95
CA ASN A 327 0.60 -0.33 -21.61
C ASN A 327 2.08 -0.61 -21.29
N HIS A 328 2.37 -1.37 -20.23
CA HIS A 328 3.73 -1.62 -19.75
C HIS A 328 3.94 -3.10 -19.43
N LEU A 329 5.12 -3.60 -19.79
CA LEU A 329 5.53 -4.97 -19.51
C LEU A 329 6.13 -5.06 -18.11
N TRP A 330 5.53 -5.90 -17.25
CA TRP A 330 6.09 -6.12 -15.93
C TRP A 330 7.39 -6.91 -16.07
N LYS A 331 8.38 -6.65 -15.20
CA LYS A 331 9.68 -7.33 -15.26
C LYS A 331 9.56 -8.86 -15.28
N ILE A 332 8.57 -9.45 -14.58
CA ILE A 332 8.34 -10.91 -14.62
C ILE A 332 7.82 -11.38 -15.99
N GLN A 333 6.96 -10.58 -16.64
CA GLN A 333 6.37 -10.87 -17.95
C GLN A 333 7.44 -10.82 -19.04
N SER A 334 8.40 -9.90 -18.93
CA SER A 334 9.47 -9.75 -19.91
C SER A 334 10.40 -10.97 -20.03
N TYR A 335 10.56 -11.75 -18.97
CA TYR A 335 11.27 -13.03 -19.02
C TYR A 335 10.35 -14.22 -19.32
N THR A 336 9.08 -14.18 -18.89
CA THR A 336 8.19 -15.35 -18.96
C THR A 336 7.48 -15.48 -20.28
N TRP A 337 7.05 -14.38 -20.91
CA TRP A 337 6.44 -14.41 -22.25
C TRP A 337 7.30 -15.09 -23.31
N PRO A 338 8.59 -14.71 -23.51
CA PRO A 338 9.43 -15.38 -24.49
C PRO A 338 9.70 -16.85 -24.13
N ALA A 339 9.89 -17.16 -22.84
CA ALA A 339 10.13 -18.55 -22.39
C ALA A 339 8.92 -19.46 -22.64
N VAL A 340 7.70 -18.98 -22.35
CA VAL A 340 6.46 -19.74 -22.59
C VAL A 340 6.22 -19.92 -24.08
N ASN A 341 6.38 -18.88 -24.90
CA ASN A 341 6.21 -18.98 -26.36
C ASN A 341 7.19 -19.96 -27.02
N GLN A 342 8.40 -20.12 -26.46
CA GLN A 342 9.38 -21.12 -26.94
C GLN A 342 9.03 -22.57 -26.53
N GLY A 343 7.93 -22.79 -25.81
CA GLY A 343 7.51 -24.11 -25.35
C GLY A 343 8.35 -24.67 -24.21
N LEU A 344 9.07 -23.81 -23.46
CA LEU A 344 9.85 -24.26 -22.30
C LEU A 344 8.96 -24.54 -21.10
N ASP A 345 9.33 -25.49 -20.24
CA ASP A 345 8.66 -25.62 -18.95
C ASP A 345 9.01 -24.38 -18.09
N VAL A 346 8.03 -23.68 -17.53
CA VAL A 346 8.26 -22.42 -16.81
C VAL A 346 7.73 -22.49 -15.38
N LEU A 347 8.57 -22.11 -14.40
CA LEU A 347 8.15 -21.96 -13.01
C LEU A 347 8.32 -20.50 -12.58
N ILE A 348 7.21 -19.84 -12.25
CA ILE A 348 7.13 -18.43 -11.89
C ILE A 348 6.88 -18.31 -10.38
N ILE A 349 7.85 -17.75 -9.64
CA ILE A 349 7.70 -17.47 -8.20
C ILE A 349 7.67 -15.95 -8.01
N ALA A 350 6.51 -15.42 -7.66
CA ALA A 350 6.34 -14.00 -7.46
C ALA A 350 5.16 -13.69 -6.51
N ALA A 351 5.30 -12.59 -5.75
CA ALA A 351 4.27 -12.10 -4.84
C ALA A 351 2.92 -11.88 -5.54
N LYS A 352 1.83 -11.80 -4.77
CA LYS A 352 0.51 -11.41 -5.31
C LYS A 352 0.57 -10.04 -6.02
N LYS A 353 -0.30 -9.87 -7.02
CA LYS A 353 -0.38 -8.66 -7.86
C LYS A 353 0.94 -8.29 -8.56
N SER A 354 1.78 -9.27 -8.90
CA SER A 354 3.03 -9.08 -9.64
C SER A 354 2.90 -9.24 -11.17
N GLY A 355 1.67 -9.37 -11.68
CA GLY A 355 1.42 -9.66 -13.10
C GLY A 355 1.71 -11.10 -13.53
N LYS A 356 1.96 -12.02 -12.58
CA LYS A 356 2.32 -13.43 -12.85
C LYS A 356 1.30 -14.23 -13.65
N THR A 357 -0.01 -13.97 -13.47
CA THR A 357 -1.07 -14.64 -14.23
C THR A 357 -1.01 -14.26 -15.72
N LEU A 358 -0.93 -12.96 -16.03
CA LEU A 358 -0.73 -12.51 -17.41
C LEU A 358 0.63 -12.95 -18.00
N GLY A 359 1.61 -13.28 -17.13
CA GLY A 359 2.90 -13.87 -17.50
C GLY A 359 2.80 -15.22 -18.23
N TYR A 360 1.72 -15.99 -18.05
CA TYR A 360 1.47 -17.20 -18.83
C TYR A 360 0.22 -17.10 -19.70
N VAL A 361 -0.82 -16.36 -19.30
CA VAL A 361 -2.09 -16.30 -20.05
C VAL A 361 -1.88 -15.73 -21.45
N ALA A 362 -1.16 -14.60 -21.59
CA ALA A 362 -0.91 -13.98 -22.88
C ALA A 362 -0.15 -14.90 -23.87
N PRO A 363 1.01 -15.49 -23.51
CA PRO A 363 1.71 -16.39 -24.42
C PRO A 363 0.95 -17.71 -24.68
N ILE A 364 0.23 -18.26 -23.71
CA ILE A 364 -0.61 -19.45 -23.95
C ILE A 364 -1.76 -19.13 -24.91
N ALA A 365 -2.45 -18.01 -24.72
CA ALA A 365 -3.50 -17.56 -25.63
C ALA A 365 -2.96 -17.44 -27.06
N ASN A 366 -1.79 -16.82 -27.23
CA ASN A 366 -1.10 -16.73 -28.52
C ASN A 366 -0.80 -18.09 -29.16
N LEU A 367 -0.28 -19.05 -28.37
CA LEU A 367 0.03 -20.40 -28.84
C LEU A 367 -1.22 -21.17 -29.28
N VAL A 368 -2.36 -20.94 -28.63
CA VAL A 368 -3.65 -21.55 -29.00
C VAL A 368 -4.20 -20.91 -30.28
N VAL A 369 -4.09 -19.58 -30.44
CA VAL A 369 -4.48 -18.86 -31.67
C VAL A 369 -3.66 -19.32 -32.88
N GLY A 370 -2.35 -19.53 -32.70
CA GLY A 370 -1.45 -19.92 -33.80
C GLY A 370 -1.58 -21.37 -34.28
N LYS A 371 -2.30 -22.24 -33.55
CA LYS A 371 -2.49 -23.65 -33.90
C LYS A 371 -3.89 -23.88 -34.47
N ASN A 372 -3.98 -24.64 -35.57
CA ASN A 372 -5.28 -25.02 -36.17
C ASN A 372 -6.22 -25.65 -35.13
N LYS A 373 -7.51 -25.25 -35.20
CA LYS A 373 -8.60 -25.64 -34.30
C LYS A 373 -8.61 -27.16 -34.14
N GLY A 374 -8.26 -27.64 -32.95
CA GLY A 374 -8.25 -29.06 -32.63
C GLY A 374 -9.66 -29.67 -32.67
N SER A 375 -9.78 -30.95 -32.30
CA SER A 375 -11.09 -31.56 -32.11
C SER A 375 -11.89 -30.80 -31.04
N PRO A 376 -13.17 -30.45 -31.27
CA PRO A 376 -13.95 -29.59 -30.38
C PRO A 376 -14.03 -30.13 -28.94
N ARG A 377 -13.85 -31.43 -28.70
CA ARG A 377 -13.92 -32.04 -27.35
C ARG A 377 -12.58 -32.49 -26.79
N SER A 378 -11.48 -31.92 -27.29
CA SER A 378 -10.13 -32.28 -26.86
C SER A 378 -9.33 -31.02 -26.55
N PRO A 379 -9.37 -30.53 -25.29
CA PRO A 379 -8.67 -29.32 -24.91
C PRO A 379 -7.16 -29.46 -25.15
N LYS A 380 -6.56 -28.36 -25.58
CA LYS A 380 -5.10 -28.23 -25.76
C LYS A 380 -4.41 -27.68 -24.52
N VAL A 381 -5.17 -26.97 -23.69
CA VAL A 381 -4.66 -26.33 -22.47
C VAL A 381 -5.51 -26.78 -21.30
N LEU A 382 -4.85 -27.22 -20.22
CA LEU A 382 -5.46 -27.47 -18.92
C LEU A 382 -4.82 -26.52 -17.91
N VAL A 383 -5.63 -25.69 -17.26
CA VAL A 383 -5.19 -24.83 -16.16
C VAL A 383 -5.82 -25.32 -14.86
N LEU A 384 -4.99 -25.64 -13.88
CA LEU A 384 -5.39 -26.06 -12.55
C LEU A 384 -5.16 -24.92 -11.56
N CYS A 385 -6.23 -24.41 -10.98
CA CYS A 385 -6.20 -23.29 -10.05
C CYS A 385 -6.41 -23.74 -8.60
N SER A 386 -5.86 -22.99 -7.63
CA SER A 386 -5.95 -23.30 -6.20
C SER A 386 -7.34 -23.19 -5.58
N SER A 387 -8.28 -22.50 -6.24
CA SER A 387 -9.67 -22.31 -5.78
C SER A 387 -10.63 -22.02 -6.93
N SER A 388 -11.93 -22.15 -6.67
CA SER A 388 -12.99 -21.80 -7.64
C SER A 388 -12.96 -20.32 -8.02
N ASN A 389 -12.60 -19.43 -7.09
CA ASN A 389 -12.44 -17.99 -7.37
C ASN A 389 -11.24 -17.74 -8.29
N ALA A 390 -10.13 -18.46 -8.08
CA ALA A 390 -8.99 -18.41 -8.99
C ALA A 390 -9.34 -18.91 -10.40
N VAL A 391 -10.15 -19.97 -10.53
CA VAL A 391 -10.67 -20.43 -11.83
C VAL A 391 -11.44 -19.30 -12.54
N HIS A 392 -12.34 -18.61 -11.84
CA HIS A 392 -13.09 -17.51 -12.43
C HIS A 392 -12.20 -16.34 -12.89
N ASN A 393 -11.23 -15.94 -12.08
CA ASN A 393 -10.30 -14.86 -12.42
C ASN A 393 -9.43 -15.19 -13.64
N VAL A 394 -8.93 -16.43 -13.71
CA VAL A 394 -8.12 -16.88 -14.85
C VAL A 394 -9.00 -17.02 -16.11
N HIS A 395 -10.24 -17.50 -15.97
CA HIS A 395 -11.20 -17.55 -17.07
C HIS A 395 -11.49 -16.17 -17.64
N ASP A 396 -11.84 -15.19 -16.81
CA ASP A 396 -12.06 -13.81 -17.25
C ASP A 396 -10.82 -13.21 -17.92
N MET A 397 -9.62 -13.52 -17.40
CA MET A 397 -8.37 -13.10 -18.04
C MET A 397 -8.20 -13.70 -19.44
N PHE A 398 -8.46 -15.00 -19.62
CA PHE A 398 -8.40 -15.64 -20.94
C PHE A 398 -9.44 -15.05 -21.89
N GLU A 399 -10.69 -14.87 -21.46
CA GLU A 399 -11.76 -14.28 -22.27
C GLU A 399 -11.39 -12.86 -22.75
N ARG A 400 -10.81 -12.02 -21.90
CA ARG A 400 -10.38 -10.68 -22.28
C ARG A 400 -9.23 -10.71 -23.29
N VAL A 401 -8.22 -11.55 -23.05
CA VAL A 401 -7.05 -11.69 -23.94
C VAL A 401 -7.46 -12.32 -25.29
N LEU A 402 -8.46 -13.20 -25.29
CA LEU A 402 -9.01 -13.85 -26.48
C LEU A 402 -10.24 -13.12 -27.06
N GLY A 403 -10.56 -11.91 -26.59
CA GLY A 403 -11.82 -11.23 -26.93
C GLY A 403 -12.03 -11.00 -28.43
N ARG A 404 -10.95 -10.97 -29.21
CA ARG A 404 -10.98 -10.86 -30.68
C ARG A 404 -10.87 -12.20 -31.42
N ASN A 405 -10.79 -13.31 -30.69
CA ASN A 405 -10.65 -14.68 -31.19
C ASN A 405 -11.75 -15.60 -30.60
N VAL A 406 -13.01 -15.20 -30.84
CA VAL A 406 -14.22 -15.81 -30.27
C VAL A 406 -14.43 -17.30 -30.60
N GLU A 407 -13.72 -17.82 -31.61
CA GLU A 407 -13.67 -19.26 -31.89
C GLU A 407 -12.97 -20.11 -30.81
N ILE A 408 -12.11 -19.50 -29.98
CA ILE A 408 -11.35 -20.21 -28.96
C ILE A 408 -12.20 -20.27 -27.69
N LEU A 409 -12.90 -21.39 -27.55
CA LEU A 409 -13.74 -21.67 -26.39
C LEU A 409 -12.93 -22.00 -25.12
N VAL A 410 -13.17 -21.21 -24.07
CA VAL A 410 -12.67 -21.42 -22.71
C VAL A 410 -13.80 -22.00 -21.86
N VAL A 411 -13.51 -23.04 -21.07
CA VAL A 411 -14.49 -23.70 -20.20
C VAL A 411 -13.97 -23.79 -18.77
N SER A 412 -14.80 -23.41 -17.81
CA SER A 412 -14.52 -23.55 -16.38
C SER A 412 -15.09 -24.86 -15.81
N GLY A 413 -14.31 -25.54 -14.97
CA GLY A 413 -14.70 -26.76 -14.24
C GLY A 413 -14.41 -26.65 -12.74
N PHE A 414 -15.41 -26.31 -11.94
CA PHE A 414 -15.32 -26.27 -10.48
C PHE A 414 -16.67 -26.68 -9.86
N ASN A 415 -16.73 -26.83 -8.54
CA ASN A 415 -17.94 -27.31 -7.89
C ASN A 415 -19.08 -26.27 -7.86
N GLY A 416 -20.32 -26.74 -7.96
CA GLY A 416 -21.52 -25.89 -7.95
C GLY A 416 -22.00 -25.45 -9.34
N LEU A 417 -21.33 -25.86 -10.41
CA LEU A 417 -21.82 -25.65 -11.79
C LEU A 417 -23.01 -26.57 -12.09
N ASN A 418 -24.03 -26.03 -12.76
CA ASN A 418 -25.15 -26.82 -13.27
C ASN A 418 -24.64 -27.79 -14.35
N HIS A 419 -24.78 -29.09 -14.10
CA HIS A 419 -24.28 -30.15 -14.99
C HIS A 419 -24.81 -30.02 -16.43
N ARG A 420 -26.07 -29.63 -16.63
CA ARG A 420 -26.66 -29.45 -17.97
C ARG A 420 -26.02 -28.26 -18.69
N SER A 421 -25.87 -27.12 -18.01
CA SER A 421 -25.20 -25.94 -18.56
C SER A 421 -23.74 -26.23 -18.92
N PHE A 422 -23.03 -26.92 -18.03
CA PHE A 422 -21.66 -27.35 -18.28
C PHE A 422 -21.57 -28.31 -19.49
N THR A 423 -22.42 -29.33 -19.54
CA THR A 423 -22.46 -30.28 -20.67
C THR A 423 -22.79 -29.58 -21.99
N ALA A 424 -23.71 -28.61 -21.99
CA ALA A 424 -24.01 -27.81 -23.17
C ALA A 424 -22.80 -27.00 -23.65
N LYS A 425 -22.05 -26.37 -22.72
CA LYS A 425 -20.78 -25.68 -23.05
C LYS A 425 -19.75 -26.66 -23.64
N LEU A 426 -19.61 -27.85 -23.06
CA LEU A 426 -18.73 -28.89 -23.61
C LEU A 426 -19.15 -29.37 -25.00
N CYS A 427 -20.44 -29.40 -25.31
CA CYS A 427 -20.94 -29.77 -26.63
C CYS A 427 -20.52 -28.77 -27.72
N ASN A 428 -20.44 -27.48 -27.39
CA ASN A 428 -19.95 -26.44 -28.31
C ASN A 428 -18.45 -26.58 -28.57
N GLY A 429 -17.72 -27.04 -27.57
CA GLY A 429 -16.31 -27.38 -27.64
C GLY A 429 -15.50 -26.75 -26.51
N CYS A 430 -14.24 -27.17 -26.39
CA CYS A 430 -13.33 -26.76 -25.33
C CYS A 430 -11.89 -26.82 -25.85
N HIS A 431 -11.27 -25.65 -26.01
CA HIS A 431 -9.84 -25.53 -26.36
C HIS A 431 -8.99 -25.34 -25.10
N ILE A 432 -9.53 -24.59 -24.12
CA ILE A 432 -8.89 -24.29 -22.83
C ILE A 432 -9.85 -24.74 -21.72
N LEU A 433 -9.41 -25.66 -20.88
CA LEU A 433 -10.12 -26.10 -19.68
C LEU A 433 -9.43 -25.50 -18.45
N ILE A 434 -10.17 -24.73 -17.65
CA ILE A 434 -9.69 -24.12 -16.41
C ILE A 434 -10.48 -24.76 -15.27
N ALA A 435 -9.81 -25.41 -14.33
CA ALA A 435 -10.49 -26.21 -13.32
C ALA A 435 -9.79 -26.23 -11.97
N THR A 436 -10.51 -26.68 -10.94
CA THR A 436 -9.87 -27.08 -9.67
C THR A 436 -9.40 -28.54 -9.75
N PRO A 437 -8.28 -28.90 -9.09
CA PRO A 437 -7.82 -30.29 -9.00
C PRO A 437 -8.89 -31.27 -8.50
N ALA A 438 -9.69 -30.88 -7.50
CA ALA A 438 -10.76 -31.70 -6.96
C ALA A 438 -11.87 -31.99 -7.97
N TRP A 439 -12.26 -30.97 -8.76
CA TRP A 439 -13.21 -31.14 -9.85
C TRP A 439 -12.66 -32.07 -10.93
N LEU A 440 -11.38 -31.91 -11.32
CA LEU A 440 -10.75 -32.78 -12.32
C LEU A 440 -10.75 -34.25 -11.86
N LYS A 441 -10.44 -34.52 -10.59
CA LYS A 441 -10.50 -35.87 -10.00
C LYS A 441 -11.89 -36.48 -10.12
N ARG A 442 -12.94 -35.73 -9.77
CA ARG A 442 -14.35 -36.19 -9.92
C ARG A 442 -14.71 -36.42 -11.38
N TYR A 443 -14.33 -35.50 -12.27
CA TYR A 443 -14.60 -35.61 -13.69
C TYR A 443 -13.95 -36.86 -14.30
N LEU A 444 -12.72 -37.17 -13.91
CA LEU A 444 -11.99 -38.36 -14.39
C LEU A 444 -12.53 -39.67 -13.82
N ALA A 445 -13.18 -39.65 -12.67
CA ALA A 445 -13.87 -40.81 -12.10
C ALA A 445 -15.21 -41.12 -12.79
N LEU A 446 -15.74 -40.22 -13.63
CA LEU A 446 -16.99 -40.49 -14.35
C LEU A 446 -16.86 -41.69 -15.31
N PRO A 447 -17.94 -42.45 -15.55
CA PRO A 447 -17.95 -43.52 -16.54
C PRO A 447 -17.57 -43.01 -17.95
N PRO A 448 -16.90 -43.80 -18.80
CA PRO A 448 -16.45 -43.36 -20.13
C PRO A 448 -17.55 -42.76 -21.01
N HIS A 449 -18.77 -43.30 -20.96
CA HIS A 449 -19.92 -42.80 -21.73
C HIS A 449 -20.44 -41.43 -21.24
N GLN A 450 -20.04 -40.98 -20.05
CA GLN A 450 -20.37 -39.66 -19.49
C GLN A 450 -19.21 -38.66 -19.62
N LYS A 451 -18.01 -39.11 -20.03
CA LYS A 451 -16.86 -38.24 -20.29
C LYS A 451 -17.05 -37.52 -21.63
N GLY A 452 -17.48 -36.27 -21.56
CA GLY A 452 -17.62 -35.38 -22.72
C GLY A 452 -16.31 -34.80 -23.26
N LEU A 453 -15.17 -35.00 -22.59
CA LEU A 453 -13.87 -34.43 -22.93
C LEU A 453 -12.78 -35.52 -22.99
N ASN A 454 -11.91 -35.41 -23.98
CA ASN A 454 -10.66 -36.15 -24.05
C ASN A 454 -9.48 -35.26 -23.67
N ILE A 455 -8.99 -35.40 -22.43
CA ILE A 455 -7.84 -34.64 -21.91
C ILE A 455 -6.48 -35.27 -22.22
N GLY A 456 -6.42 -36.36 -22.99
CA GLY A 456 -5.16 -37.04 -23.33
C GLY A 456 -4.28 -36.26 -24.32
N ASN A 457 -4.85 -35.35 -25.10
CA ASN A 457 -4.18 -34.63 -26.18
C ASN A 457 -3.79 -33.19 -25.79
N LEU A 458 -3.49 -32.98 -24.51
CA LEU A 458 -3.03 -31.69 -23.98
C LEU A 458 -1.64 -31.35 -24.52
N ASP A 459 -1.45 -30.09 -24.90
CA ASP A 459 -0.17 -29.51 -25.28
C ASP A 459 0.46 -28.75 -24.09
N HIS A 460 -0.39 -28.19 -23.20
CA HIS A 460 0.03 -27.35 -22.09
C HIS A 460 -0.74 -27.70 -20.80
N ILE A 461 -0.03 -27.86 -19.68
CA ILE A 461 -0.62 -27.94 -18.33
C ILE A 461 -0.06 -26.80 -17.49
N ILE A 462 -0.97 -26.01 -16.91
CA ILE A 462 -0.64 -24.87 -16.06
C ILE A 462 -1.15 -25.09 -14.64
N PHE A 463 -0.35 -24.74 -13.64
CA PHE A 463 -0.74 -24.71 -12.22
C PHE A 463 -0.70 -23.28 -11.70
N ASP A 464 -1.86 -22.68 -11.43
CA ASP A 464 -1.96 -21.32 -10.86
C ASP A 464 -2.23 -21.40 -9.35
N GLY A 465 -1.25 -20.98 -8.55
CA GLY A 465 -1.25 -21.16 -7.09
C GLY A 465 -0.71 -22.53 -6.68
N LEU A 466 0.40 -22.97 -7.28
CA LEU A 466 0.98 -24.29 -7.04
C LEU A 466 1.35 -24.54 -5.56
N ASP A 467 1.83 -23.52 -4.85
CA ASP A 467 2.06 -23.56 -3.41
C ASP A 467 0.80 -23.94 -2.62
N GLU A 468 -0.33 -23.32 -2.94
CA GLU A 468 -1.62 -23.63 -2.30
C GLU A 468 -2.17 -25.00 -2.74
N ILE A 469 -2.05 -25.35 -4.02
CA ILE A 469 -2.48 -26.64 -4.57
C ILE A 469 -1.73 -27.80 -3.89
N LEU A 470 -0.39 -27.70 -3.80
CA LEU A 470 0.43 -28.73 -3.17
C LEU A 470 0.18 -28.80 -1.66
N ARG A 471 -0.11 -27.67 -0.99
CA ARG A 471 -0.51 -27.69 0.42
C ARG A 471 -1.79 -28.50 0.65
N LYS A 472 -2.76 -28.43 -0.27
CA LYS A 472 -4.07 -29.12 -0.15
C LYS A 472 -4.04 -30.58 -0.65
N GLN A 473 -3.34 -30.88 -1.74
CA GLN A 473 -3.57 -32.13 -2.50
C GLN A 473 -2.29 -32.83 -3.03
N ASN A 474 -1.12 -32.54 -2.43
CA ASN A 474 0.21 -32.89 -2.95
C ASN A 474 0.34 -34.27 -3.65
N VAL A 475 -0.10 -35.35 -2.98
CA VAL A 475 0.16 -36.73 -3.42
C VAL A 475 -0.82 -37.18 -4.50
N ASP A 476 -2.09 -36.78 -4.39
CA ASP A 476 -3.16 -37.21 -5.28
C ASP A 476 -3.04 -36.60 -6.69
N LEU A 477 -2.56 -35.36 -6.78
CA LEU A 477 -2.55 -34.63 -8.05
C LEU A 477 -1.56 -35.20 -9.07
N LEU A 478 -0.32 -35.47 -8.65
CA LEU A 478 0.69 -36.05 -9.55
C LEU A 478 0.29 -37.46 -10.01
N HIS A 479 -0.33 -38.24 -9.13
CA HIS A 479 -0.86 -39.55 -9.46
C HIS A 479 -1.96 -39.45 -10.52
N LEU A 480 -2.95 -38.59 -10.28
CA LEU A 480 -4.07 -38.34 -11.19
C LEU A 480 -3.60 -37.96 -12.60
N LEU A 481 -2.60 -37.08 -12.70
CA LEU A 481 -2.06 -36.64 -13.98
C LEU A 481 -1.27 -37.75 -14.69
N ARG A 482 -0.49 -38.57 -13.97
CA ARG A 482 0.25 -39.70 -14.56
C ARG A 482 -0.65 -40.82 -15.07
N GLU A 483 -1.81 -41.02 -14.47
CA GLU A 483 -2.76 -42.05 -14.91
C GLU A 483 -3.53 -41.64 -16.16
N ASN A 484 -3.83 -40.35 -16.32
CA ASN A 484 -4.81 -39.89 -17.31
C ASN A 484 -4.22 -38.99 -18.41
N VAL A 485 -3.05 -38.37 -18.19
CA VAL A 485 -2.56 -37.26 -19.02
C VAL A 485 -1.10 -37.40 -19.42
N ILE A 486 -0.23 -37.75 -18.48
CA ILE A 486 1.23 -37.80 -18.66
C ILE A 486 1.65 -39.25 -18.85
N THR A 487 2.48 -39.55 -19.85
CA THR A 487 3.08 -40.90 -19.99
C THR A 487 4.11 -41.17 -18.90
N ARG A 488 4.60 -42.42 -18.82
CA ARG A 488 5.71 -42.80 -17.92
C ARG A 488 7.02 -42.02 -18.20
N GLY A 489 7.16 -41.35 -19.36
CA GLY A 489 8.32 -40.52 -19.70
C GLY A 489 8.12 -39.02 -19.38
N LYS A 490 9.18 -38.34 -18.90
CA LYS A 490 9.12 -36.90 -18.57
C LYS A 490 8.80 -36.03 -19.80
N GLY A 491 7.81 -35.16 -19.66
CA GLY A 491 7.49 -34.13 -20.67
C GLY A 491 6.74 -34.62 -21.91
N PHE A 492 6.06 -35.77 -21.84
CA PHE A 492 5.24 -36.28 -22.94
C PHE A 492 3.81 -36.63 -22.48
N ASN A 493 2.81 -36.25 -23.28
CA ASN A 493 1.41 -36.66 -23.06
C ASN A 493 1.18 -38.11 -23.50
N VAL A 494 -0.01 -38.66 -23.22
CA VAL A 494 -0.41 -40.05 -23.59
C VAL A 494 -0.34 -40.36 -25.09
N GLU A 495 -0.32 -39.34 -25.95
CA GLU A 495 -0.13 -39.48 -27.40
C GLU A 495 1.35 -39.40 -27.85
N GLY A 496 2.29 -39.25 -26.91
CA GLY A 496 3.73 -39.12 -27.20
C GLY A 496 4.17 -37.73 -27.67
N LYS A 497 3.30 -36.72 -27.61
CA LYS A 497 3.65 -35.33 -27.96
C LYS A 497 4.30 -34.62 -26.79
N VAL A 498 5.16 -33.65 -27.10
CA VAL A 498 5.81 -32.80 -26.09
C VAL A 498 4.74 -32.02 -25.33
N LEU A 499 4.76 -32.16 -24.01
CA LEU A 499 3.84 -31.51 -23.08
C LEU A 499 4.59 -30.44 -22.29
N GLN A 500 4.12 -29.19 -22.37
CA GLN A 500 4.71 -28.07 -21.63
C GLN A 500 4.07 -27.94 -20.25
N PHE A 501 4.89 -27.83 -19.21
CA PHE A 501 4.47 -27.54 -17.84
C PHE A 501 4.72 -26.09 -17.48
N ILE A 502 3.70 -25.39 -16.99
CA ILE A 502 3.85 -24.05 -16.42
C ILE A 502 3.31 -24.07 -15.00
N ALA A 503 4.03 -23.49 -14.06
CA ALA A 503 3.59 -23.38 -12.68
C ALA A 503 3.84 -21.97 -12.15
N VAL A 504 2.89 -21.49 -11.36
CA VAL A 504 2.91 -20.17 -10.74
C VAL A 504 2.66 -20.33 -9.25
N ALA A 505 3.54 -19.78 -8.42
CA ALA A 505 3.40 -19.78 -6.96
C ALA A 505 3.75 -18.41 -6.37
N GLU A 506 3.36 -18.18 -5.12
CA GLU A 506 3.76 -16.99 -4.36
C GLU A 506 5.15 -17.16 -3.74
N HIS A 507 5.42 -18.33 -3.17
CA HIS A 507 6.67 -18.62 -2.48
C HIS A 507 7.32 -19.92 -2.97
N TRP A 508 8.65 -19.99 -2.89
CA TRP A 508 9.34 -21.25 -3.10
C TRP A 508 9.24 -22.15 -1.86
N SER A 509 9.15 -23.46 -2.08
CA SER A 509 9.28 -24.48 -1.04
C SER A 509 9.98 -25.72 -1.60
N THR A 510 10.55 -26.54 -0.73
CA THR A 510 11.14 -27.84 -1.14
C THR A 510 10.12 -28.76 -1.83
N THR A 511 8.84 -28.65 -1.48
CA THR A 511 7.75 -29.37 -2.14
C THR A 511 7.58 -28.95 -3.60
N ILE A 512 7.64 -27.64 -3.88
CA ILE A 512 7.67 -27.12 -5.26
C ILE A 512 8.93 -27.59 -5.99
N GLY A 513 10.08 -27.61 -5.31
CA GLY A 513 11.32 -28.15 -5.87
C GLY A 513 11.18 -29.60 -6.33
N LYS A 514 10.58 -30.47 -5.50
CA LYS A 514 10.28 -31.87 -5.86
C LYS A 514 9.28 -31.97 -7.02
N PHE A 515 8.27 -31.10 -7.04
CA PHE A 515 7.31 -31.04 -8.15
C PHE A 515 8.00 -30.63 -9.46
N ALA A 516 8.93 -29.67 -9.41
CA ALA A 516 9.69 -29.21 -10.57
C ALA A 516 10.59 -30.30 -11.18
N GLU A 517 10.90 -31.39 -10.47
CA GLU A 517 11.64 -32.54 -11.02
C GLU A 517 10.87 -33.25 -12.15
N GLN A 518 9.56 -33.03 -12.27
CA GLN A 518 8.76 -33.52 -13.39
C GLN A 518 9.03 -32.75 -14.69
N PHE A 519 9.59 -31.54 -14.59
CA PHE A 519 9.85 -30.67 -15.73
C PHE A 519 11.09 -31.19 -16.47
N ARG A 520 11.11 -31.08 -17.80
CA ARG A 520 12.23 -31.52 -18.62
C ARG A 520 13.37 -30.50 -18.59
N TYR A 521 13.06 -29.25 -18.87
CA TYR A 521 14.03 -28.14 -18.90
C TYR A 521 13.42 -26.90 -18.25
N PRO A 522 13.35 -26.86 -16.90
CA PRO A 522 12.66 -25.77 -16.19
C PRO A 522 13.37 -24.43 -16.40
N TYR A 523 12.61 -23.45 -16.87
CA TYR A 523 12.94 -22.03 -16.85
C TYR A 523 12.35 -21.43 -15.56
N LEU A 524 13.20 -21.29 -14.55
CA LEU A 524 12.80 -20.81 -13.23
C LEU A 524 12.97 -19.29 -13.17
N CYS A 525 11.86 -18.59 -12.93
CA CYS A 525 11.79 -17.14 -12.86
C CYS A 525 11.31 -16.72 -11.46
N ILE A 526 12.22 -16.20 -10.63
CA ILE A 526 11.96 -15.86 -9.23
C ILE A 526 12.19 -14.37 -9.00
N ARG A 527 11.16 -13.65 -8.57
CA ARG A 527 11.26 -12.21 -8.22
C ARG A 527 11.79 -11.97 -6.81
N SER A 528 11.63 -12.94 -5.90
CA SER A 528 12.01 -12.81 -4.49
C SER A 528 13.42 -13.34 -4.24
N TYR A 529 14.35 -12.49 -3.78
CA TYR A 529 15.73 -12.89 -3.52
C TYR A 529 15.89 -14.00 -2.47
N PRO A 530 15.16 -14.01 -1.33
CA PRO A 530 15.21 -15.13 -0.40
C PRO A 530 14.73 -16.44 -1.04
N ASP A 531 13.68 -16.37 -1.86
CA ASP A 531 13.16 -17.54 -2.59
C ASP A 531 14.20 -18.06 -3.60
N ALA A 532 14.95 -17.18 -4.25
CA ALA A 532 16.05 -17.54 -5.14
C ALA A 532 17.16 -18.29 -4.40
N VAL A 533 17.55 -17.81 -3.22
CA VAL A 533 18.56 -18.44 -2.36
C VAL A 533 18.13 -19.85 -1.93
N ILE A 534 16.91 -20.03 -1.41
CA ILE A 534 16.43 -21.36 -0.99
C ILE A 534 16.19 -22.29 -2.19
N SER A 535 15.79 -21.76 -3.36
CA SER A 535 15.64 -22.55 -4.60
C SER A 535 16.96 -23.12 -5.13
N SER A 536 18.07 -22.50 -4.74
CA SER A 536 19.43 -22.94 -5.07
C SER A 536 19.96 -23.98 -4.08
N GLY A 537 19.14 -24.40 -3.09
CA GLY A 537 19.49 -25.41 -2.10
C GLY A 537 20.16 -24.87 -0.84
N VAL A 538 20.32 -23.55 -0.72
CA VAL A 538 20.87 -22.92 0.49
C VAL A 538 19.85 -23.00 1.61
N ARG A 539 20.27 -23.48 2.78
CA ARG A 539 19.42 -23.62 3.97
C ARG A 539 19.81 -22.55 5.00
N PRO A 540 19.00 -21.49 5.19
CA PRO A 540 19.30 -20.46 6.18
C PRO A 540 19.34 -21.06 7.58
N THR A 541 20.41 -20.75 8.31
CA THR A 541 20.61 -21.17 9.70
C THR A 541 20.25 -20.04 10.64
N VAL A 542 19.49 -20.36 11.69
CA VAL A 542 19.08 -19.42 12.72
C VAL A 542 19.90 -19.65 13.98
N ARG A 543 20.42 -18.58 14.58
CA ARG A 543 21.12 -18.62 15.86
C ARG A 543 20.50 -17.61 16.82
N GLU A 544 20.08 -18.09 17.97
CA GLU A 544 19.62 -17.26 19.09
C GLU A 544 20.85 -16.73 19.83
N VAL A 545 20.93 -15.42 20.01
CA VAL A 545 22.07 -14.74 20.61
C VAL A 545 21.58 -13.53 21.40
N ASN A 546 22.04 -13.38 22.64
CA ASN A 546 21.76 -12.19 23.44
C ASN A 546 22.45 -10.98 22.80
N ILE A 547 21.81 -9.80 22.85
CA ILE A 547 22.36 -8.59 22.23
C ILE A 547 23.80 -8.24 22.69
N LYS A 548 24.15 -8.58 23.94
CA LYS A 548 25.47 -8.32 24.53
C LYS A 548 26.57 -9.22 23.96
N ASP A 549 26.23 -10.47 23.66
CA ASP A 549 27.18 -11.52 23.26
C ASP A 549 27.34 -11.60 21.74
N LYS A 550 26.59 -10.80 20.98
CA LYS A 550 26.60 -10.82 19.52
C LYS A 550 27.96 -10.58 18.86
N PRO A 551 28.78 -9.60 19.30
CA PRO A 551 30.08 -9.36 18.67
C PRO A 551 31.01 -10.57 18.83
N GLU A 552 31.08 -11.14 20.03
CA GLU A 552 31.91 -12.31 20.33
C GLU A 552 31.42 -13.56 19.58
N THR A 553 30.10 -13.75 19.53
CA THR A 553 29.47 -14.84 18.78
C THR A 553 29.74 -14.73 17.28
N LEU A 554 29.75 -13.51 16.72
CA LEU A 554 30.08 -13.27 15.32
C LEU A 554 31.54 -13.64 15.03
N ILE A 555 32.49 -13.22 15.86
CA ILE A 555 33.92 -13.52 15.68
C ILE A 555 34.16 -15.04 15.78
N SER A 556 33.57 -15.69 16.79
CA SER A 556 33.61 -17.15 16.95
C SER A 556 33.00 -17.89 15.76
N LEU A 557 31.89 -17.38 15.20
CA LEU A 557 31.25 -17.93 14.02
C LEU A 557 32.14 -17.82 12.78
N LEU A 558 32.76 -16.66 12.56
CA LEU A 558 33.59 -16.39 11.37
C LEU A 558 34.82 -17.32 11.32
N GLY A 559 35.51 -17.51 12.46
CA GLY A 559 36.72 -18.35 12.55
C GLY A 559 37.72 -18.05 11.43
N ASP A 560 38.37 -19.08 10.86
CA ASP A 560 39.18 -18.94 9.64
C ASP A 560 38.37 -19.09 8.34
N ARG A 561 37.07 -19.41 8.45
CA ARG A 561 36.20 -19.73 7.31
C ARG A 561 36.03 -18.54 6.37
N TYR A 562 35.97 -17.32 6.90
CA TYR A 562 35.77 -16.12 6.09
C TYR A 562 36.90 -15.87 5.08
N ARG A 563 38.12 -16.35 5.36
CA ARG A 563 39.27 -16.20 4.44
C ARG A 563 39.09 -16.96 3.14
N SER A 564 38.32 -18.06 3.18
CA SER A 564 38.05 -18.92 2.02
C SER A 564 36.72 -18.61 1.33
N ILE A 565 35.83 -17.85 1.96
CA ILE A 565 34.46 -17.63 1.50
C ILE A 565 34.12 -16.15 1.61
N LYS A 566 33.73 -15.52 0.50
CA LYS A 566 33.32 -14.10 0.47
C LYS A 566 32.15 -13.87 1.43
N THR A 567 32.40 -13.14 2.52
CA THR A 567 31.48 -12.99 3.65
C THR A 567 30.99 -11.56 3.79
N LEU A 568 29.66 -11.39 3.87
CA LEU A 568 28.98 -10.12 4.10
C LEU A 568 28.22 -10.16 5.43
N VAL A 569 28.44 -9.16 6.27
CA VAL A 569 27.73 -8.94 7.55
C VAL A 569 26.88 -7.68 7.41
N VAL A 570 25.56 -7.83 7.47
CA VAL A 570 24.62 -6.70 7.36
C VAL A 570 24.04 -6.34 8.72
N CYS A 571 24.16 -5.06 9.07
CA CYS A 571 23.65 -4.47 10.30
C CYS A 571 22.51 -3.49 10.01
N ARG A 572 21.59 -3.34 10.96
CA ARG A 572 20.51 -2.35 10.90
C ARG A 572 21.05 -0.93 11.07
N SER A 573 21.93 -0.72 12.06
CA SER A 573 22.36 0.61 12.47
C SER A 573 23.88 0.81 12.39
N ARG A 574 24.30 2.07 12.20
CA ARG A 574 25.73 2.43 12.26
C ARG A 574 26.33 2.14 13.63
N LYS A 575 25.54 2.31 14.70
CA LYS A 575 25.95 2.02 16.08
C LYS A 575 26.34 0.54 16.24
N GLU A 576 25.55 -0.38 15.70
CA GLU A 576 25.87 -1.82 15.68
C GLU A 576 27.11 -2.11 14.85
N ALA A 577 27.18 -1.59 13.62
CA ALA A 577 28.28 -1.88 12.71
C ALA A 577 29.62 -1.39 13.27
N ARG A 578 29.66 -0.19 13.88
CA ARG A 578 30.84 0.33 14.59
C ARG A 578 31.23 -0.49 15.82
N LYS A 579 30.26 -1.05 16.55
CA LYS A 579 30.56 -1.96 17.67
C LYS A 579 31.27 -3.22 17.16
N ILE A 580 30.81 -3.79 16.06
CA ILE A 580 31.47 -4.96 15.44
C ILE A 580 32.90 -4.60 15.03
N VAL A 581 33.08 -3.49 14.30
CA VAL A 581 34.41 -3.04 13.87
C VAL A 581 35.37 -2.84 15.05
N LYS A 582 34.90 -2.24 16.14
CA LYS A 582 35.69 -2.08 17.38
C LYS A 582 36.04 -3.41 18.05
N SER A 583 35.09 -4.36 18.10
CA SER A 583 35.31 -5.68 18.70
C SER A 583 36.22 -6.57 17.86
N VAL A 584 36.14 -6.46 16.53
CA VAL A 584 37.00 -7.18 15.59
C VAL A 584 38.44 -6.66 15.66
N GLY A 585 38.63 -5.33 15.75
CA GLY A 585 39.95 -4.71 15.82
C GLY A 585 40.87 -5.21 14.69
N ASP A 586 42.12 -5.53 15.02
CA ASP A 586 43.11 -6.05 14.07
C ASP A 586 43.06 -7.59 13.91
N GLN A 587 42.10 -8.26 14.57
CA GLN A 587 42.04 -9.73 14.57
C GLN A 587 41.60 -10.30 13.21
N LEU A 588 40.81 -9.53 12.45
CA LEU A 588 40.28 -9.94 11.15
C LEU A 588 40.49 -8.84 10.12
N LYS A 589 40.71 -9.24 8.86
CA LYS A 589 40.69 -8.31 7.73
C LYS A 589 39.23 -7.98 7.40
N TYR A 590 38.86 -6.70 7.45
CA TYR A 590 37.49 -6.26 7.15
C TYR A 590 37.43 -5.03 6.23
N ILE A 591 36.29 -4.86 5.58
CA ILE A 591 35.90 -3.64 4.87
C ILE A 591 34.66 -3.11 5.59
N TYR A 592 34.62 -1.81 5.87
CA TYR A 592 33.50 -1.16 6.53
C TYR A 592 32.94 -0.04 5.67
N THR A 593 31.61 -0.01 5.53
CA THR A 593 30.90 1.11 4.90
C THR A 593 29.53 1.31 5.53
N ASP A 594 29.10 2.56 5.67
CA ASP A 594 27.82 2.90 6.31
C ASP A 594 27.11 4.04 5.57
N GLY A 595 25.87 4.35 5.95
CA GLY A 595 25.10 5.41 5.26
C GLY A 595 25.62 6.85 5.41
N LYS A 596 26.75 7.10 6.07
CA LYS A 596 27.47 8.38 6.14
C LYS A 596 28.73 8.36 5.24
N SER A 597 29.11 7.19 4.71
CA SER A 597 30.18 7.06 3.71
C SER A 597 29.82 7.83 2.44
N ILE A 598 30.80 8.54 1.88
CA ILE A 598 30.63 9.19 0.58
C ILE A 598 30.69 8.15 -0.54
N LEU A 599 30.20 8.50 -1.73
CA LEU A 599 30.17 7.58 -2.89
C LEU A 599 31.56 7.00 -3.22
N ASP A 600 32.62 7.81 -3.11
CA ASP A 600 33.99 7.35 -3.37
C ASP A 600 34.44 6.23 -2.41
N ASP A 601 34.07 6.32 -1.13
CA ASP A 601 34.37 5.26 -0.14
C ASP A 601 33.64 3.96 -0.47
N ILE A 602 32.38 4.07 -0.92
CA ILE A 602 31.55 2.93 -1.33
C ILE A 602 32.17 2.26 -2.57
N HIS A 603 32.61 3.05 -3.55
CA HIS A 603 33.33 2.57 -4.72
C HIS A 603 34.68 1.92 -4.38
N ALA A 604 35.43 2.49 -3.43
CA ALA A 604 36.67 1.91 -2.94
C ALA A 604 36.44 0.57 -2.23
N ALA A 605 35.40 0.48 -1.40
CA ALA A 605 34.98 -0.77 -0.75
C ALA A 605 34.61 -1.84 -1.78
N LYS A 606 33.81 -1.49 -2.80
CA LYS A 606 33.45 -2.40 -3.90
C LYS A 606 34.66 -2.86 -4.70
N SER A 607 35.60 -1.96 -4.98
CA SER A 607 36.84 -2.28 -5.70
C SER A 607 37.70 -3.25 -4.91
N THR A 608 37.88 -3.00 -3.61
CA THR A 608 38.63 -3.88 -2.70
C THR A 608 37.97 -5.27 -2.61
N TRP A 609 36.64 -5.32 -2.50
CA TRP A 609 35.88 -6.57 -2.52
C TRP A 609 36.05 -7.38 -3.82
N THR A 610 36.12 -6.68 -4.96
CA THR A 610 36.25 -7.30 -6.28
C THR A 610 37.65 -7.84 -6.51
N LEU A 611 38.68 -7.11 -6.06
CA LEU A 611 40.10 -7.48 -6.18
C LEU A 611 40.54 -8.57 -5.20
N ALA A 612 39.78 -8.81 -4.13
CA ALA A 612 40.13 -9.81 -3.13
C ALA A 612 40.21 -11.23 -3.72
N THR A 613 41.19 -12.01 -3.28
CA THR A 613 41.46 -13.38 -3.74
C THR A 613 41.15 -14.42 -2.67
N SER A 614 40.81 -15.63 -3.11
CA SER A 614 40.54 -16.76 -2.21
C SER A 614 41.74 -17.06 -1.32
N GLY A 615 41.51 -17.21 -0.01
CA GLY A 615 42.54 -17.40 1.02
C GLY A 615 42.86 -16.13 1.82
N ASP A 616 42.49 -14.95 1.31
CA ASP A 616 42.71 -13.64 1.96
C ASP A 616 41.51 -12.69 1.77
N PHE A 617 40.30 -13.26 1.76
CA PHE A 617 39.08 -12.47 1.66
C PHE A 617 38.84 -11.63 2.93
N PRO A 618 38.49 -10.34 2.80
CA PRO A 618 38.01 -9.54 3.92
C PRO A 618 36.55 -9.83 4.23
N VAL A 619 36.15 -9.58 5.48
CA VAL A 619 34.73 -9.52 5.87
C VAL A 619 34.17 -8.14 5.53
N LEU A 620 33.14 -8.06 4.69
CA LEU A 620 32.46 -6.80 4.41
C LEU A 620 31.36 -6.57 5.46
N ILE A 621 31.46 -5.47 6.21
CA ILE A 621 30.49 -5.05 7.23
C ILE A 621 29.79 -3.79 6.72
N CYS A 622 28.47 -3.84 6.57
CA CYS A 622 27.72 -2.68 6.10
C CYS A 622 26.35 -2.51 6.74
N THR A 623 25.76 -1.32 6.57
CA THR A 623 24.36 -1.04 6.91
C THR A 623 23.43 -1.26 5.72
N ASP A 624 22.13 -1.50 5.99
CA ASP A 624 21.10 -1.67 4.95
C ASP A 624 21.09 -0.52 3.91
N SER A 625 21.37 0.71 4.34
CA SER A 625 21.35 1.91 3.51
C SER A 625 22.33 1.89 2.33
N VAL A 626 23.43 1.13 2.43
CA VAL A 626 24.53 1.16 1.44
C VAL A 626 24.46 -0.01 0.46
N LEU A 627 23.64 -1.03 0.74
CA LEU A 627 23.60 -2.26 -0.07
C LEU A 627 23.22 -1.99 -1.53
N ALA A 628 22.34 -1.02 -1.77
CA ALA A 628 21.91 -0.63 -3.11
C ALA A 628 23.06 0.02 -3.90
N ASP A 629 23.87 0.85 -3.26
CA ASP A 629 25.00 1.57 -3.88
C ASP A 629 26.22 0.65 -4.09
N LEU A 630 26.46 -0.29 -3.16
CA LEU A 630 27.53 -1.29 -3.29
C LEU A 630 27.37 -2.17 -4.54
N GLN A 631 26.13 -2.55 -4.86
CA GLN A 631 25.78 -3.44 -5.99
C GLN A 631 26.65 -4.71 -6.08
N ILE A 632 27.04 -5.27 -4.94
CA ILE A 632 27.73 -6.58 -4.86
C ILE A 632 26.71 -7.70 -5.06
N SER A 633 27.11 -8.79 -5.74
CA SER A 633 26.21 -9.91 -6.04
C SER A 633 26.88 -11.29 -5.93
N ASP A 634 28.17 -11.36 -5.63
CA ASP A 634 28.98 -12.58 -5.56
C ASP A 634 29.29 -13.01 -4.11
N VAL A 635 28.49 -12.56 -3.14
CA VAL A 635 28.58 -12.99 -1.74
C VAL A 635 28.26 -14.48 -1.64
N GLN A 636 29.13 -15.23 -0.96
CA GLN A 636 28.95 -16.65 -0.70
C GLN A 636 28.38 -16.91 0.70
N TRP A 637 28.73 -16.09 1.68
CA TRP A 637 28.19 -16.20 3.04
C TRP A 637 27.56 -14.88 3.50
N LEU A 638 26.23 -14.88 3.59
CA LEU A 638 25.47 -13.75 4.11
C LEU A 638 25.14 -13.95 5.59
N ILE A 639 25.60 -13.03 6.44
CA ILE A 639 25.31 -13.00 7.87
C ILE A 639 24.40 -11.81 8.14
N ASN A 640 23.16 -12.11 8.50
CA ASN A 640 22.19 -11.12 8.97
C ASN A 640 22.40 -10.92 10.47
N TYR A 641 23.19 -9.91 10.83
CA TYR A 641 23.56 -9.63 12.22
C TYR A 641 22.38 -9.10 13.05
N SER A 642 21.54 -8.28 12.43
CA SER A 642 20.28 -7.79 12.99
C SER A 642 19.20 -7.76 11.92
N ILE A 643 18.00 -8.26 12.24
CA ILE A 643 16.89 -8.40 11.28
C ILE A 643 15.71 -7.46 11.54
N ALA A 644 15.76 -6.68 12.62
CA ALA A 644 14.72 -5.70 12.94
C ALA A 644 14.77 -4.50 11.97
N THR A 645 14.30 -4.69 10.74
CA THR A 645 14.24 -3.65 9.70
C THR A 645 12.87 -2.97 9.67
N ALA A 646 12.82 -1.76 9.11
CA ALA A 646 11.57 -1.00 8.97
C ALA A 646 10.52 -1.72 8.10
N THR A 647 10.97 -2.47 7.08
CA THR A 647 10.10 -3.28 6.23
C THR A 647 10.73 -4.65 5.94
N LYS A 648 9.87 -5.63 5.63
CA LYS A 648 10.27 -6.97 5.15
C LYS A 648 11.08 -6.91 3.86
N SER A 649 10.80 -5.93 3.00
CA SER A 649 11.50 -5.73 1.72
C SER A 649 12.98 -5.40 1.91
N VAL A 650 13.34 -4.57 2.90
CA VAL A 650 14.74 -4.25 3.21
C VAL A 650 15.51 -5.50 3.61
N PHE A 651 14.95 -6.31 4.53
CA PHE A 651 15.55 -7.59 4.92
C PHE A 651 15.70 -8.54 3.72
N TYR A 652 14.67 -8.64 2.86
CA TYR A 652 14.70 -9.50 1.68
C TYR A 652 15.72 -9.05 0.63
N PHE A 653 15.98 -7.75 0.52
CA PHE A 653 16.96 -7.21 -0.40
C PHE A 653 18.39 -7.64 -0.07
N ARG A 654 18.71 -7.91 1.20
CA ARG A 654 20.05 -8.39 1.59
C ARG A 654 20.48 -9.65 0.84
N PHE A 655 19.52 -10.51 0.48
CA PHE A 655 19.75 -11.74 -0.29
C PHE A 655 20.12 -11.47 -1.76
N SER A 656 19.89 -10.26 -2.28
CA SER A 656 20.33 -9.84 -3.63
C SER A 656 21.84 -9.94 -3.78
N SER A 657 22.58 -9.74 -2.68
CA SER A 657 24.04 -9.79 -2.64
C SER A 657 24.63 -11.15 -3.00
N MET A 658 23.81 -12.22 -3.06
CA MET A 658 24.26 -13.58 -3.35
C MET A 658 23.97 -14.04 -4.79
N ILE A 659 23.23 -13.26 -5.58
CA ILE A 659 22.58 -13.74 -6.80
C ILE A 659 23.54 -14.29 -7.87
N SER A 660 24.70 -13.66 -8.05
CA SER A 660 25.74 -14.15 -8.97
C SER A 660 26.43 -15.39 -8.43
N SER A 661 26.62 -15.49 -7.12
CA SER A 661 27.19 -16.69 -6.47
C SER A 661 26.29 -17.92 -6.59
N LEU A 662 24.96 -17.74 -6.58
CA LEU A 662 24.00 -18.84 -6.74
C LEU A 662 24.03 -19.50 -8.13
N LYS A 663 24.52 -18.80 -9.15
CA LYS A 663 24.63 -19.35 -10.51
C LYS A 663 25.79 -20.33 -10.66
N ASP A 664 26.79 -20.24 -9.80
CA ASP A 664 27.96 -21.11 -9.80
C ASP A 664 27.75 -22.30 -8.87
N LYS A 665 27.56 -23.49 -9.45
CA LYS A 665 27.31 -24.74 -8.71
C LYS A 665 28.51 -25.19 -7.87
N ASN A 666 29.72 -24.70 -8.15
CA ASN A 666 30.95 -25.10 -7.45
C ASN A 666 31.19 -24.30 -6.16
N LYS A 667 30.44 -23.21 -5.93
CA LYS A 667 30.60 -22.35 -4.76
C LYS A 667 29.73 -22.81 -3.60
N THR A 668 30.33 -22.91 -2.42
CA THR A 668 29.59 -23.15 -1.17
C THR A 668 28.90 -21.88 -0.72
N ASN A 669 27.57 -21.88 -0.74
CA ASN A 669 26.76 -20.75 -0.31
C ASN A 669 26.13 -21.01 1.08
N ALA A 670 26.11 -20.00 1.95
CA ALA A 670 25.56 -20.10 3.29
C ALA A 670 24.82 -18.83 3.70
N VAL A 671 23.77 -18.97 4.51
CA VAL A 671 23.06 -17.86 5.16
C VAL A 671 22.96 -18.13 6.65
N THR A 672 23.35 -17.14 7.45
CA THR A 672 23.17 -17.16 8.91
C THR A 672 22.32 -15.96 9.32
N ILE A 673 21.36 -16.20 10.21
CA ILE A 673 20.45 -15.19 10.75
C ILE A 673 20.56 -15.19 12.27
N PHE A 674 20.92 -14.05 12.85
CA PHE A 674 20.92 -13.87 14.29
C PHE A 674 19.54 -13.41 14.75
N LEU A 675 19.04 -14.06 15.79
CA LEU A 675 17.83 -13.69 16.51
C LEU A 675 18.21 -13.24 17.92
N ASP A 676 17.69 -12.08 18.30
CA ASP A 676 17.84 -11.49 19.62
C ASP A 676 16.48 -11.15 20.23
N GLU A 677 16.51 -10.58 21.42
CA GLU A 677 15.34 -10.22 22.22
C GLU A 677 14.44 -9.16 21.54
N THR A 678 14.94 -8.45 20.53
CA THR A 678 14.21 -7.38 19.80
C THR A 678 13.50 -7.88 18.54
N ASN A 679 13.68 -9.15 18.14
CA ASN A 679 13.24 -9.66 16.83
C ASN A 679 11.86 -10.35 16.87
N SER A 680 11.03 -10.06 17.87
CA SER A 680 9.69 -10.67 18.02
C SER A 680 8.84 -10.51 16.75
N GLN A 681 8.78 -9.31 16.19
CA GLN A 681 7.99 -9.03 14.98
C GLN A 681 8.44 -9.83 13.75
N GLN A 682 9.74 -10.01 13.55
CA GLN A 682 10.30 -10.64 12.34
C GLN A 682 10.41 -12.16 12.44
N LEU A 683 10.37 -12.71 13.66
CA LEU A 683 10.57 -14.14 13.93
C LEU A 683 9.66 -15.03 13.07
N ALA A 684 8.36 -14.73 13.01
CA ALA A 684 7.40 -15.55 12.27
C ALA A 684 7.75 -15.65 10.78
N GLY A 685 8.25 -14.56 10.17
CA GLY A 685 8.67 -14.54 8.78
C GLY A 685 10.00 -15.25 8.52
N VAL A 686 10.91 -15.22 9.49
CA VAL A 686 12.19 -15.95 9.42
C VAL A 686 11.96 -17.45 9.56
N LEU A 687 11.12 -17.87 10.50
CA LEU A 687 10.79 -19.28 10.69
C LEU A 687 10.06 -19.87 9.47
N ASP A 688 9.13 -19.12 8.87
CA ASP A 688 8.51 -19.50 7.59
C ASP A 688 9.57 -19.71 6.48
N LEU A 689 10.53 -18.78 6.35
CA LEU A 689 11.62 -18.91 5.38
C LEU A 689 12.47 -20.17 5.62
N VAL A 690 12.78 -20.46 6.88
CA VAL A 690 13.58 -21.63 7.30
C VAL A 690 12.82 -22.93 7.03
N GLU A 691 11.54 -23.00 7.40
CA GLU A 691 10.69 -24.16 7.16
C GLU A 691 10.56 -24.46 5.66
N ARG A 692 10.34 -23.43 4.83
CA ARG A 692 10.26 -23.57 3.37
C ARG A 692 11.56 -24.04 2.73
N SER A 693 12.71 -23.79 3.36
CA SER A 693 14.02 -24.32 2.93
C SER A 693 14.18 -25.83 3.21
N GLY A 694 13.22 -26.46 3.91
CA GLY A 694 13.20 -27.88 4.23
C GLY A 694 13.85 -28.24 5.57
N ILE A 695 14.15 -27.25 6.41
CA ILE A 695 14.58 -27.48 7.79
C ILE A 695 13.34 -27.76 8.65
N LYS A 696 13.35 -28.86 9.41
CA LYS A 696 12.34 -29.11 10.43
C LYS A 696 12.65 -28.25 11.66
N LEU A 697 11.72 -27.38 12.03
CA LEU A 697 11.82 -26.56 13.24
C LEU A 697 11.66 -27.44 14.48
N SER A 698 12.35 -27.09 15.57
CA SER A 698 12.15 -27.75 16.86
C SER A 698 10.82 -27.30 17.49
N GLN A 699 10.24 -28.11 18.39
CA GLN A 699 9.00 -27.74 19.08
C GLN A 699 9.14 -26.42 19.85
N VAL A 700 10.31 -26.19 20.47
CA VAL A 700 10.63 -24.95 21.19
C VAL A 700 10.53 -23.72 20.28
N GLN A 701 11.03 -23.82 19.04
CA GLN A 701 10.96 -22.73 18.06
C GLN A 701 9.53 -22.47 17.59
N ILE A 702 8.73 -23.53 17.42
CA ILE A 702 7.32 -23.42 17.06
C ILE A 702 6.55 -22.72 18.19
N ASP A 703 6.70 -23.18 19.43
CA ASP A 703 6.01 -22.63 20.59
C ASP A 703 6.39 -21.16 20.83
N ALA A 704 7.67 -20.82 20.68
CA ALA A 704 8.15 -19.44 20.75
C ALA A 704 7.50 -18.56 19.66
N ALA A 705 7.40 -19.07 18.43
CA ALA A 705 6.73 -18.39 17.33
C ALA A 705 5.24 -18.16 17.62
N GLU A 706 4.56 -19.14 18.22
CA GLU A 706 3.13 -19.02 18.55
C GLU A 706 2.88 -18.01 19.67
N LYS A 707 3.71 -17.99 20.71
CA LYS A 707 3.65 -16.99 21.79
C LYS A 707 3.83 -15.57 21.24
N ILE A 708 4.82 -15.39 20.37
CA ILE A 708 5.09 -14.10 19.74
C ILE A 708 3.96 -13.70 18.79
N LYS A 709 3.43 -14.62 17.98
CA LYS A 709 2.25 -14.35 17.15
C LYS A 709 1.06 -13.92 17.99
N ALA A 710 0.82 -14.56 19.14
CA ALA A 710 -0.23 -14.17 20.07
C ALA A 710 0.01 -12.78 20.68
N GLN A 711 1.26 -12.43 21.01
CA GLN A 711 1.62 -11.08 21.48
C GLN A 711 1.39 -10.02 20.40
N LEU A 712 1.84 -10.25 19.17
CA LEU A 712 1.60 -9.35 18.04
C LEU A 712 0.11 -9.21 17.72
N ASP A 713 -0.67 -10.26 17.94
CA ASP A 713 -2.13 -10.20 17.76
C ASP A 713 -2.81 -9.37 18.85
N ARG A 714 -2.25 -9.32 20.08
CA ARG A 714 -2.70 -8.40 21.13
C ARG A 714 -2.45 -6.94 20.76
N GLU A 715 -1.39 -6.62 20.03
CA GLU A 715 -1.15 -5.24 19.54
C GLU A 715 -2.21 -4.77 18.52
N LYS A 716 -3.05 -5.68 18.00
CA LYS A 716 -4.11 -5.39 17.03
C LYS A 716 -5.48 -5.11 17.67
N GLU A 717 -5.52 -4.52 18.87
CA GLU A 717 -6.78 -4.27 19.61
C GLU A 717 -7.86 -3.56 18.78
N GLY A 718 -7.47 -2.62 17.91
CA GLY A 718 -8.38 -1.89 17.01
C GLY A 718 -8.92 -2.70 15.82
N TYR A 719 -8.37 -3.89 15.54
CA TYR A 719 -8.81 -4.75 14.44
C TYR A 719 -9.85 -5.77 14.92
N GLY A 720 -10.82 -6.09 14.06
CA GLY A 720 -11.73 -7.21 14.29
C GLY A 720 -11.04 -8.56 14.16
N ILE A 721 -11.68 -9.62 14.67
CA ILE A 721 -11.27 -11.00 14.39
C ILE A 721 -11.40 -11.25 12.88
N CYS A 722 -10.41 -11.94 12.31
CA CYS A 722 -10.35 -12.31 10.90
C CYS A 722 -11.61 -13.07 10.48
N ASN A 723 -12.25 -12.64 9.38
CA ASN A 723 -13.46 -13.28 8.88
C ASN A 723 -13.25 -14.76 8.50
N LEU A 724 -12.04 -15.16 8.07
CA LEU A 724 -11.74 -16.56 7.80
C LEU A 724 -11.68 -17.40 9.09
N VAL A 725 -11.12 -16.83 10.17
CA VAL A 725 -11.16 -17.47 11.50
C VAL A 725 -12.59 -17.57 11.99
N LYS A 726 -13.38 -16.50 11.84
CA LYS A 726 -14.80 -16.51 12.22
C LYS A 726 -15.62 -17.52 11.41
N SER A 727 -15.34 -17.67 10.11
CA SER A 727 -16.13 -18.55 9.22
C SER A 727 -15.69 -20.01 9.28
N PHE A 728 -14.39 -20.28 9.39
CA PHE A 728 -13.80 -21.62 9.18
C PHE A 728 -12.90 -22.10 10.32
N GLY A 729 -12.70 -21.28 11.37
CA GLY A 729 -11.81 -21.59 12.49
C GLY A 729 -10.31 -21.43 12.19
N ALA A 730 -9.93 -21.16 10.94
CA ALA A 730 -8.54 -21.00 10.52
C ALA A 730 -8.38 -19.92 9.44
N CYS A 731 -7.20 -19.29 9.39
CA CYS A 731 -6.83 -18.34 8.34
C CYS A 731 -5.64 -18.88 7.55
N SER A 732 -5.85 -19.12 6.25
CA SER A 732 -4.78 -19.53 5.32
C SER A 732 -3.67 -18.48 5.16
N LYS A 733 -3.95 -17.22 5.51
CA LYS A 733 -3.05 -16.06 5.40
C LYS A 733 -2.53 -15.58 6.77
N ARG A 734 -2.45 -16.46 7.79
CA ARG A 734 -2.11 -16.10 9.20
C ARG A 734 -0.88 -15.19 9.34
N VAL A 735 0.15 -15.38 8.50
CA VAL A 735 1.42 -14.64 8.56
C VAL A 735 1.30 -13.20 8.03
N SER A 736 0.43 -12.95 7.06
CA SER A 736 0.27 -11.65 6.40
C SER A 736 -1.09 -10.99 6.66
N CYS A 737 -1.90 -11.58 7.55
CA CYS A 737 -3.24 -11.09 7.82
C CYS A 737 -3.21 -9.99 8.88
N GLN A 738 -3.78 -8.85 8.53
CA GLN A 738 -3.86 -7.65 9.38
C GLN A 738 -4.89 -7.77 10.51
N TYR A 739 -5.87 -8.67 10.38
CA TYR A 739 -6.89 -8.89 11.40
C TYR A 739 -6.37 -9.72 12.58
N ARG A 740 -7.13 -9.70 13.69
CA ARG A 740 -6.86 -10.55 14.85
C ARG A 740 -7.19 -12.01 14.55
N HIS A 741 -6.41 -12.94 15.08
CA HIS A 741 -6.70 -14.37 15.06
C HIS A 741 -6.90 -14.95 16.46
N TRP A 742 -6.81 -14.12 17.50
CA TRP A 742 -7.08 -14.50 18.89
C TRP A 742 -8.25 -13.71 19.44
N VAL A 743 -9.00 -14.38 20.32
CA VAL A 743 -10.05 -13.77 21.12
C VAL A 743 -9.38 -13.06 22.30
N LEU A 744 -9.69 -11.78 22.47
CA LEU A 744 -9.24 -10.95 23.57
C LEU A 744 -10.43 -10.77 24.54
N PRO A 745 -10.40 -11.38 25.74
CA PRO A 745 -11.52 -11.34 26.67
C PRO A 745 -11.96 -9.94 27.08
N GLU A 746 -11.10 -8.93 26.97
CA GLU A 746 -11.41 -7.55 27.30
C GLU A 746 -12.29 -6.87 26.22
N ILE A 747 -12.11 -7.26 24.96
CA ILE A 747 -12.71 -6.61 23.78
C ILE A 747 -13.89 -7.41 23.22
N ASP A 748 -13.80 -8.74 23.28
CA ASP A 748 -14.72 -9.66 22.60
C ASP A 748 -15.84 -10.18 23.52
N LYS A 749 -16.08 -9.53 24.67
CA LYS A 749 -17.25 -9.84 25.51
C LYS A 749 -18.54 -9.59 24.71
N PRO A 750 -19.57 -10.44 24.84
CA PRO A 750 -20.86 -10.21 24.22
C PRO A 750 -21.39 -8.81 24.54
N LYS A 751 -21.66 -8.01 23.50
CA LYS A 751 -22.19 -6.64 23.66
C LYS A 751 -23.71 -6.59 23.73
N ILE A 752 -24.35 -7.72 23.44
CA ILE A 752 -25.79 -7.87 23.29
C ILE A 752 -26.22 -8.94 24.30
N PRO A 753 -27.39 -8.82 24.94
CA PRO A 753 -27.87 -9.79 25.94
C PRO A 753 -28.35 -11.10 25.30
N ILE A 754 -27.46 -11.79 24.58
CA ILE A 754 -27.67 -13.09 23.93
C ILE A 754 -26.58 -14.04 24.41
N GLU A 755 -26.97 -15.27 24.69
CA GLU A 755 -26.12 -16.35 25.16
C GLU A 755 -26.27 -17.59 24.27
N ALA A 756 -25.30 -18.50 24.38
CA ALA A 756 -25.39 -19.79 23.71
C ALA A 756 -26.61 -20.58 24.22
N GLY A 757 -27.36 -21.18 23.31
CA GLY A 757 -28.61 -21.89 23.58
C GLY A 757 -29.88 -21.06 23.35
N ASP A 758 -29.78 -19.73 23.27
CA ASP A 758 -30.91 -18.87 22.93
C ASP A 758 -31.40 -19.12 21.50
N VAL A 759 -32.69 -18.87 21.26
CA VAL A 759 -33.28 -18.81 19.91
C VAL A 759 -33.53 -17.35 19.55
N ILE A 760 -32.97 -16.91 18.42
CA ILE A 760 -33.10 -15.52 17.96
C ILE A 760 -33.93 -15.45 16.68
N LYS A 761 -34.81 -14.45 16.61
CA LYS A 761 -35.52 -14.05 15.40
C LYS A 761 -34.84 -12.84 14.80
N VAL A 762 -34.47 -12.94 13.53
CA VAL A 762 -33.68 -11.93 12.84
C VAL A 762 -34.28 -11.53 11.50
N THR A 763 -34.01 -10.29 11.14
CA THR A 763 -34.21 -9.77 9.79
C THR A 763 -32.84 -9.63 9.13
N LEU A 764 -32.61 -10.39 8.06
CA LEU A 764 -31.38 -10.27 7.27
C LEU A 764 -31.36 -8.94 6.52
N LEU A 765 -30.24 -8.21 6.62
CA LEU A 765 -30.05 -6.89 5.99
C LEU A 765 -29.10 -6.97 4.81
N TYR A 766 -27.97 -7.67 4.97
CA TYR A 766 -26.92 -7.75 3.96
C TYR A 766 -26.22 -9.11 3.98
N LEU A 767 -25.87 -9.61 2.78
CA LEU A 767 -25.11 -10.84 2.59
C LEU A 767 -23.62 -10.50 2.35
N HIS A 768 -22.74 -10.93 3.25
CA HIS A 768 -21.28 -10.79 3.06
C HIS A 768 -20.69 -11.98 2.32
N THR A 769 -21.05 -13.19 2.74
CA THR A 769 -20.73 -14.47 2.08
C THR A 769 -21.89 -15.45 2.31
N ALA A 770 -21.88 -16.61 1.64
CA ALA A 770 -22.95 -17.60 1.75
C ALA A 770 -23.30 -18.04 3.20
N THR A 771 -22.38 -17.87 4.16
CA THR A 771 -22.61 -18.17 5.58
C THR A 771 -22.45 -16.97 6.51
N HIS A 772 -22.20 -15.76 5.99
CA HIS A 772 -21.98 -14.56 6.79
C HIS A 772 -22.93 -13.45 6.37
N PHE A 773 -23.75 -12.99 7.32
CA PHE A 773 -24.80 -12.01 7.11
C PHE A 773 -24.66 -10.85 8.10
N SER A 774 -25.11 -9.66 7.71
CA SER A 774 -25.51 -8.66 8.68
C SER A 774 -27.00 -8.77 8.90
N ALA A 775 -27.39 -8.94 10.16
CA ALA A 775 -28.76 -9.20 10.55
C ALA A 775 -29.17 -8.30 11.71
N ARG A 776 -30.44 -7.91 11.76
CA ARG A 776 -31.03 -7.20 12.88
C ARG A 776 -31.84 -8.16 13.74
N ILE A 777 -31.60 -8.16 15.04
CA ILE A 777 -32.39 -8.97 15.98
C ILE A 777 -33.75 -8.30 16.21
N THR A 778 -34.81 -9.10 16.20
CA THR A 778 -36.19 -8.65 16.44
C THR A 778 -36.76 -9.21 17.75
N GLU A 779 -36.40 -10.45 18.08
CA GLU A 779 -36.83 -11.13 19.29
C GLU A 779 -35.76 -12.15 19.71
N LYS A 780 -35.53 -12.28 21.01
CA LYS A 780 -34.77 -13.37 21.64
C LYS A 780 -35.73 -14.20 22.47
N ILE A 781 -35.54 -15.52 22.46
CA ILE A 781 -36.20 -16.48 23.33
C ILE A 781 -35.09 -17.19 24.10
N ASP A 782 -35.06 -17.01 25.41
CA ASP A 782 -34.05 -17.68 26.24
C ASP A 782 -34.36 -19.18 26.46
N SER A 783 -33.43 -19.90 27.05
CA SER A 783 -33.57 -21.33 27.37
C SER A 783 -34.74 -21.64 28.33
N ALA A 784 -35.22 -20.64 29.07
CA ALA A 784 -36.41 -20.74 29.94
C ALA A 784 -37.71 -20.35 29.20
N GLY A 785 -37.65 -19.98 27.92
CA GLY A 785 -38.79 -19.59 27.09
C GLY A 785 -39.22 -18.12 27.24
N LYS A 786 -38.48 -17.31 27.99
CA LYS A 786 -38.77 -15.87 28.15
C LYS A 786 -38.41 -15.13 26.89
N ARG A 787 -39.34 -14.28 26.42
CA ARG A 787 -39.19 -13.50 25.20
C ARG A 787 -38.74 -12.08 25.49
N LEU A 788 -37.68 -11.64 24.82
CA LEU A 788 -37.17 -10.28 24.84
C LEU A 788 -37.28 -9.68 23.43
N LYS A 789 -38.08 -8.62 23.28
CA LYS A 789 -38.26 -7.94 21.98
C LYS A 789 -37.26 -6.80 21.81
N PHE A 790 -36.78 -6.64 20.58
CA PHE A 790 -35.89 -5.56 20.17
C PHE A 790 -36.63 -4.67 19.17
N PRO A 791 -37.29 -3.59 19.63
CA PRO A 791 -38.16 -2.77 18.77
C PRO A 791 -37.37 -1.94 17.75
N GLU A 792 -37.86 -1.89 16.51
CA GLU A 792 -37.25 -1.12 15.41
C GLU A 792 -37.26 0.40 15.67
N LYS A 793 -38.19 0.88 16.50
CA LYS A 793 -38.34 2.31 16.83
C LYS A 793 -37.06 2.92 17.37
N ASP A 794 -36.32 2.22 18.24
CA ASP A 794 -35.13 2.76 18.89
C ASP A 794 -33.98 2.98 17.89
N HIS A 795 -33.88 2.10 16.90
CA HIS A 795 -32.93 2.25 15.79
C HIS A 795 -33.31 3.44 14.89
N LEU A 796 -34.58 3.56 14.50
CA LEU A 796 -35.05 4.68 13.68
C LEU A 796 -34.84 6.02 14.39
N MET A 797 -35.03 6.07 15.70
CA MET A 797 -34.75 7.25 16.52
C MET A 797 -33.26 7.61 16.50
N THR A 798 -32.36 6.62 16.64
CA THR A 798 -30.91 6.83 16.57
C THR A 798 -30.50 7.37 15.20
N VAL A 799 -30.96 6.76 14.10
CA VAL A 799 -30.70 7.23 12.73
C VAL A 799 -31.22 8.65 12.51
N SER A 800 -32.42 8.97 13.01
CA SER A 800 -32.98 10.32 12.93
C SER A 800 -32.14 11.35 13.69
N ARG A 801 -31.64 11.01 14.88
CA ARG A 801 -30.78 11.90 15.68
C ARG A 801 -29.45 12.16 14.99
N ILE A 802 -28.82 11.13 14.41
CA ILE A 802 -27.57 11.26 13.64
C ILE A 802 -27.77 12.19 12.45
N ASN A 803 -28.82 11.95 11.67
CA ASN A 803 -29.11 12.78 10.50
C ASN A 803 -29.46 14.21 10.90
N SER A 804 -30.22 14.42 11.99
CA SER A 804 -30.52 15.75 12.51
C SER A 804 -29.25 16.49 12.95
N PHE A 805 -28.32 15.81 13.62
CA PHE A 805 -27.06 16.39 14.08
C PHE A 805 -26.16 16.76 12.88
N LEU A 806 -25.86 15.79 12.01
CA LEU A 806 -24.95 16.00 10.88
C LEU A 806 -25.58 16.81 9.73
N SER A 807 -26.89 17.03 9.73
CA SER A 807 -27.52 17.98 8.79
C SER A 807 -27.12 19.42 9.07
N ASN A 808 -26.76 19.77 10.31
CA ASN A 808 -26.23 21.08 10.64
C ASN A 808 -24.78 21.22 10.17
N SER A 809 -24.49 22.17 9.28
CA SER A 809 -23.15 22.37 8.71
C SER A 809 -22.11 22.75 9.75
N THR A 810 -22.48 23.42 10.84
CA THR A 810 -21.53 23.84 11.90
C THR A 810 -21.09 22.67 12.78
N GLN A 811 -21.84 21.57 12.79
CA GLN A 811 -21.52 20.36 13.57
C GLN A 811 -20.70 19.34 12.77
N ARG A 812 -20.42 19.61 11.49
CA ARG A 812 -19.62 18.73 10.61
C ARG A 812 -18.13 19.01 10.80
N ILE A 813 -17.57 18.42 11.85
CA ILE A 813 -16.14 18.50 12.12
C ILE A 813 -15.46 17.26 11.52
N THR A 814 -14.52 17.47 10.60
CA THR A 814 -13.71 16.38 10.04
C THR A 814 -12.72 15.85 11.06
N GLU A 815 -12.62 14.53 11.18
CA GLU A 815 -11.60 13.92 12.03
C GLU A 815 -10.21 14.04 11.40
N LYS A 816 -9.24 14.55 12.15
CA LYS A 816 -7.84 14.67 11.71
C LYS A 816 -7.05 13.40 12.02
N ASN A 817 -7.40 12.72 13.11
CA ASN A 817 -6.72 11.52 13.59
C ASN A 817 -7.66 10.31 13.49
N VAL A 818 -7.62 9.66 12.33
CA VAL A 818 -8.41 8.46 12.09
C VAL A 818 -7.76 7.25 12.76
N ILE A 819 -8.51 6.60 13.65
CA ILE A 819 -8.04 5.47 14.45
C ILE A 819 -8.73 4.18 13.98
N MET A 820 -7.97 3.09 13.87
CA MET A 820 -8.52 1.76 13.58
C MET A 820 -9.58 1.35 14.61
N GLY A 821 -10.73 0.87 14.12
CA GLY A 821 -11.82 0.40 14.97
C GLY A 821 -12.70 1.48 15.60
N ALA A 822 -12.35 2.76 15.47
CA ALA A 822 -13.18 3.87 15.94
C ALA A 822 -14.41 4.09 15.03
N ILE A 823 -15.44 4.73 15.60
CA ILE A 823 -16.74 5.00 14.94
C ILE A 823 -16.82 6.48 14.58
N TYR A 824 -17.18 6.76 13.33
CA TYR A 824 -17.31 8.10 12.75
C TYR A 824 -18.64 8.26 12.00
N GLY A 825 -19.03 9.50 11.74
CA GLY A 825 -20.09 9.83 10.81
C GLY A 825 -19.58 9.82 9.38
N TYR A 826 -20.37 9.30 8.45
CA TYR A 826 -20.04 9.29 7.02
C TYR A 826 -21.26 9.65 6.18
N ARG A 827 -21.06 10.56 5.22
CA ARG A 827 -22.10 11.03 4.31
C ARG A 827 -22.21 10.07 3.12
N VAL A 828 -23.32 9.35 3.05
CA VAL A 828 -23.63 8.42 1.94
C VAL A 828 -24.31 9.15 0.78
N SER A 829 -25.16 10.13 1.08
CA SER A 829 -25.79 11.02 0.09
C SER A 829 -26.05 12.40 0.72
N ASN A 830 -26.52 13.37 -0.08
CA ASN A 830 -26.69 14.78 0.31
C ASN A 830 -27.50 15.03 1.61
N SER A 831 -28.24 14.04 2.10
CA SER A 831 -29.00 14.12 3.36
C SER A 831 -29.03 12.80 4.15
N ASN A 832 -28.11 11.87 3.87
CA ASN A 832 -28.05 10.59 4.55
C ASN A 832 -26.67 10.37 5.17
N TYR A 833 -26.63 10.38 6.49
CA TYR A 833 -25.45 10.14 7.29
C TYR A 833 -25.59 8.84 8.06
N GLN A 834 -24.50 8.08 8.09
CA GLN A 834 -24.43 6.79 8.76
C GLN A 834 -23.23 6.73 9.69
N ARG A 835 -23.35 5.94 10.76
CA ARG A 835 -22.21 5.61 11.59
C ARG A 835 -21.42 4.51 10.92
N VAL A 836 -20.12 4.73 10.80
CA VAL A 836 -19.19 3.81 10.17
C VAL A 836 -18.01 3.53 11.09
N LYS A 837 -17.61 2.27 11.14
CA LYS A 837 -16.43 1.80 11.87
C LYS A 837 -15.29 1.61 10.89
N ILE A 838 -14.08 2.07 11.23
CA ILE A 838 -12.89 1.80 10.42
C ILE A 838 -12.53 0.31 10.53
N ILE A 839 -12.50 -0.39 9.38
CA ILE A 839 -12.18 -1.83 9.30
C ILE A 839 -10.82 -2.11 8.65
N ASP A 840 -10.25 -1.15 7.94
CA ASP A 840 -8.96 -1.25 7.27
C ASP A 840 -8.37 0.14 6.98
N ILE A 841 -7.05 0.30 7.08
CA ILE A 841 -6.32 1.46 6.55
C ILE A 841 -5.63 1.03 5.27
N SER A 842 -6.17 1.49 4.15
CA SER A 842 -5.71 1.06 2.83
C SER A 842 -4.51 1.87 2.35
N LYS A 843 -4.41 3.17 2.70
CA LYS A 843 -3.24 4.00 2.39
C LYS A 843 -2.95 5.04 3.47
N THR A 844 -1.66 5.21 3.76
CA THR A 844 -1.12 6.21 4.69
C THR A 844 -0.22 7.21 3.98
N ASP A 845 -0.17 8.43 4.49
CA ASP A 845 0.74 9.47 4.02
C ASP A 845 2.20 9.20 4.49
N ILE A 846 3.10 10.13 4.16
CA ILE A 846 4.53 10.06 4.51
C ILE A 846 4.79 10.11 6.03
N HIS A 847 3.82 10.58 6.82
CA HIS A 847 3.86 10.62 8.29
C HIS A 847 3.09 9.46 8.92
N GLY A 848 2.65 8.48 8.11
CA GLY A 848 1.89 7.32 8.58
C GLY A 848 0.42 7.60 8.88
N ARG A 849 -0.11 8.79 8.55
CA ARG A 849 -1.51 9.13 8.80
C ARG A 849 -2.41 8.51 7.72
N PRO A 850 -3.52 7.87 8.09
CA PRO A 850 -4.45 7.31 7.11
C PRO A 850 -5.07 8.41 6.24
N TYR A 851 -5.03 8.24 4.91
CA TYR A 851 -5.79 9.11 3.99
C TYR A 851 -6.81 8.34 3.15
N ILE A 852 -6.64 7.02 2.97
CA ILE A 852 -7.66 6.13 2.42
C ILE A 852 -7.89 4.98 3.39
N VAL A 853 -9.15 4.75 3.73
CA VAL A 853 -9.61 3.72 4.65
C VAL A 853 -10.78 2.93 4.07
N SER A 854 -10.98 1.71 4.55
CA SER A 854 -12.24 1.00 4.35
C SER A 854 -13.07 1.08 5.63
N VAL A 855 -14.37 1.30 5.47
CA VAL A 855 -15.30 1.50 6.57
C VAL A 855 -16.48 0.55 6.47
N LYS A 856 -17.01 0.13 7.61
CA LYS A 856 -18.24 -0.66 7.72
C LYS A 856 -19.30 0.13 8.45
N CYS A 857 -20.45 0.34 7.81
CA CYS A 857 -21.61 0.92 8.45
C CYS A 857 -22.14 -0.03 9.54
N ILE A 858 -22.15 0.43 10.79
CA ILE A 858 -22.63 -0.37 11.93
C ILE A 858 -24.16 -0.43 11.99
N ASP A 859 -24.84 0.45 11.26
CA ASP A 859 -26.30 0.60 11.23
C ASP A 859 -26.97 -0.06 10.02
N THR A 860 -26.19 -0.56 9.06
CA THR A 860 -26.70 -1.32 7.90
C THR A 860 -25.92 -2.60 7.63
N GLY A 861 -24.68 -2.70 8.14
CA GLY A 861 -23.74 -3.77 7.81
C GLY A 861 -22.98 -3.56 6.50
N LEU A 862 -23.32 -2.54 5.69
CA LEU A 862 -22.66 -2.25 4.42
C LEU A 862 -21.21 -1.83 4.62
N SER A 863 -20.33 -2.22 3.70
CA SER A 863 -18.92 -1.83 3.73
C SER A 863 -18.59 -0.96 2.51
N HIS A 864 -17.89 0.15 2.75
CA HIS A 864 -17.38 1.04 1.71
C HIS A 864 -15.86 0.94 1.69
N LYS A 865 -15.31 0.69 0.51
CA LYS A 865 -13.86 0.65 0.28
C LYS A 865 -13.41 2.00 -0.27
N ASP A 866 -12.11 2.27 -0.11
CA ASP A 866 -11.45 3.45 -0.68
C ASP A 866 -12.06 4.80 -0.25
N VAL A 867 -12.54 4.88 1.00
CA VAL A 867 -13.10 6.12 1.57
C VAL A 867 -11.97 7.05 1.99
N ARG A 868 -12.07 8.34 1.64
CA ARG A 868 -11.12 9.36 2.09
C ARG A 868 -11.28 9.60 3.58
N ALA A 869 -10.16 9.59 4.32
CA ALA A 869 -10.15 9.88 5.75
C ALA A 869 -10.76 11.26 6.07
N SER A 870 -10.53 12.24 5.19
CA SER A 870 -11.10 13.60 5.32
C SER A 870 -12.62 13.67 5.18
N SER A 871 -13.26 12.61 4.69
CA SER A 871 -14.72 12.51 4.58
C SER A 871 -15.38 11.97 5.85
N LEU A 872 -14.59 11.59 6.86
CA LEU A 872 -15.09 11.10 8.15
C LEU A 872 -15.36 12.26 9.10
N LEU A 873 -16.52 12.21 9.74
CA LEU A 873 -17.03 13.25 10.62
C LEU A 873 -17.01 12.77 12.07
N GLN A 874 -16.71 13.69 12.99
CA GLN A 874 -16.80 13.42 14.41
C GLN A 874 -18.27 13.22 14.83
N LEU A 875 -18.46 12.34 15.81
CA LEU A 875 -19.76 12.10 16.42
C LEU A 875 -19.65 12.35 17.92
N PRO A 876 -20.64 13.02 18.53
CA PRO A 876 -20.82 13.07 19.97
C PRO A 876 -20.84 11.66 20.59
N ASP A 877 -20.33 11.54 21.82
CA ASP A 877 -20.24 10.27 22.53
C ASP A 877 -21.60 9.56 22.62
N ASP A 878 -22.70 10.29 22.83
CA ASP A 878 -24.06 9.72 22.92
C ASP A 878 -24.54 9.08 21.61
N LEU A 879 -24.17 9.66 20.45
CA LEU A 879 -24.53 9.11 19.13
C LEU A 879 -23.56 8.04 18.67
N ARG A 880 -22.28 8.21 18.99
CA ARG A 880 -21.23 7.25 18.67
C ARG A 880 -21.45 5.93 19.40
N ASP A 881 -21.77 6.00 20.68
CA ASP A 881 -21.87 4.84 21.58
C ASP A 881 -23.31 4.30 21.69
N ALA A 882 -24.27 4.89 20.97
CA ALA A 882 -25.64 4.38 20.91
C ALA A 882 -25.67 2.91 20.41
N PRO A 883 -26.49 2.03 21.00
CA PRO A 883 -26.50 0.61 20.65
C PRO A 883 -26.87 0.41 19.17
N SER A 884 -26.15 -0.49 18.50
CA SER A 884 -26.58 -1.02 17.20
C SER A 884 -27.32 -2.33 17.43
N ALA A 885 -28.51 -2.46 16.84
CA ALA A 885 -29.28 -3.71 16.84
C ALA A 885 -28.80 -4.71 15.76
N ILE A 886 -27.67 -4.42 15.10
CA ILE A 886 -27.11 -5.24 14.02
C ILE A 886 -25.98 -6.10 14.54
N ILE A 887 -26.04 -7.36 14.17
CA ILE A 887 -25.03 -8.38 14.43
C ILE A 887 -24.38 -8.87 13.14
N GLU A 888 -23.16 -9.36 13.26
CA GLU A 888 -22.59 -10.29 12.29
C GLU A 888 -23.10 -11.70 12.60
N LEU A 889 -23.95 -12.24 11.73
CA LEU A 889 -24.53 -13.56 11.88
C LEU A 889 -23.79 -14.57 11.01
N PHE A 890 -23.29 -15.64 11.61
CA PHE A 890 -22.58 -16.73 10.95
C PHE A 890 -23.35 -18.04 11.05
N VAL A 891 -23.52 -18.75 9.94
CA VAL A 891 -24.01 -20.14 9.96
C VAL A 891 -22.83 -21.07 10.22
N ALA A 892 -22.87 -21.78 11.35
CA ALA A 892 -21.79 -22.64 11.82
C ALA A 892 -21.78 -24.00 11.09
N ASN A 893 -20.64 -24.69 11.14
CA ASN A 893 -20.46 -26.05 10.62
C ASN A 893 -20.72 -26.23 9.11
N VAL A 894 -20.63 -25.16 8.33
CA VAL A 894 -20.75 -25.19 6.87
C VAL A 894 -19.45 -24.66 6.24
N LYS A 895 -18.84 -25.45 5.35
CA LYS A 895 -17.63 -25.06 4.61
C LYS A 895 -17.85 -25.10 3.09
N PRO A 896 -17.11 -24.29 2.31
CA PRO A 896 -17.07 -24.43 0.86
C PRO A 896 -16.69 -25.86 0.44
N PHE A 897 -17.24 -26.30 -0.68
CA PHE A 897 -16.80 -27.54 -1.31
C PHE A 897 -15.33 -27.46 -1.74
N ASP A 898 -14.70 -28.61 -1.94
CA ASP A 898 -13.32 -28.76 -2.41
C ASP A 898 -12.26 -28.13 -1.49
N GLU A 899 -12.63 -27.84 -0.24
CA GLU A 899 -11.76 -27.19 0.75
C GLU A 899 -11.26 -25.83 0.26
N ASP A 900 -12.11 -25.10 -0.48
CA ASP A 900 -11.88 -23.71 -0.81
C ASP A 900 -11.88 -22.86 0.47
N ASP A 901 -10.97 -21.89 0.52
CA ASP A 901 -10.82 -20.99 1.66
C ASP A 901 -11.83 -19.81 1.61
N GLU A 902 -12.63 -19.71 0.54
CA GLU A 902 -13.59 -18.64 0.30
C GLU A 902 -14.83 -19.21 -0.44
N TRP A 903 -16.01 -18.65 -0.17
CA TRP A 903 -17.23 -18.99 -0.91
C TRP A 903 -17.17 -18.43 -2.33
N ASN A 904 -17.40 -19.29 -3.33
CA ASN A 904 -17.40 -18.85 -4.73
C ASN A 904 -18.58 -17.91 -5.05
N THR A 905 -18.43 -17.14 -6.12
CA THR A 905 -19.41 -16.12 -6.54
C THR A 905 -20.80 -16.70 -6.80
N PHE A 906 -20.88 -17.93 -7.34
CA PHE A 906 -22.14 -18.59 -7.64
C PHE A 906 -22.92 -18.96 -6.37
N THR A 907 -22.25 -19.50 -5.36
CA THR A 907 -22.87 -19.80 -4.07
C THR A 907 -23.36 -18.51 -3.40
N ASN A 908 -22.54 -17.45 -3.42
CA ASN A 908 -22.96 -16.16 -2.87
C ASN A 908 -24.18 -15.59 -3.63
N HIS A 909 -24.20 -15.71 -4.97
CA HIS A 909 -25.34 -15.29 -5.79
C HIS A 909 -26.61 -16.08 -5.48
N PHE A 910 -26.49 -17.41 -5.37
CA PHE A 910 -27.60 -18.29 -5.04
C PHE A 910 -28.23 -17.94 -3.70
N VAL A 911 -27.42 -17.73 -2.66
CA VAL A 911 -27.93 -17.31 -1.34
C VAL A 911 -28.57 -15.92 -1.39
N LYS A 912 -28.03 -15.01 -2.23
CA LYS A 912 -28.61 -13.68 -2.45
C LYS A 912 -29.98 -13.76 -3.12
N GLU A 913 -30.13 -14.59 -4.15
CA GLU A 913 -31.41 -14.85 -4.82
C GLU A 913 -32.41 -15.47 -3.84
N TRP A 914 -31.99 -16.52 -3.12
CA TRP A 914 -32.79 -17.15 -2.06
C TRP A 914 -33.27 -16.13 -1.02
N MET A 915 -32.39 -15.26 -0.53
CA MET A 915 -32.74 -14.19 0.42
C MET A 915 -33.76 -13.21 -0.19
N SER A 916 -33.65 -12.91 -1.49
CA SER A 916 -34.56 -11.99 -2.17
C SER A 916 -35.96 -12.59 -2.38
N GLU A 917 -36.05 -13.87 -2.76
CA GLU A 917 -37.31 -14.61 -2.97
C GLU A 917 -38.10 -14.76 -1.66
N HIS A 918 -37.39 -14.84 -0.53
CA HIS A 918 -37.99 -15.07 0.79
C HIS A 918 -38.18 -13.77 1.59
N ARG A 919 -37.88 -12.61 1.00
CA ARG A 919 -38.08 -11.31 1.65
C ARG A 919 -39.57 -10.94 1.64
N SER A 920 -40.25 -11.18 2.76
CA SER A 920 -41.66 -10.84 2.95
C SER A 920 -41.90 -10.27 4.35
N PRO A 921 -42.79 -9.28 4.53
CA PRO A 921 -43.18 -8.80 5.86
C PRO A 921 -43.84 -9.88 6.73
N HIS A 922 -44.30 -10.98 6.13
CA HIS A 922 -44.91 -12.14 6.81
C HIS A 922 -43.93 -13.27 7.09
N LYS A 923 -42.65 -13.15 6.72
CA LYS A 923 -41.62 -14.15 6.99
C LYS A 923 -40.56 -13.56 7.91
N PHE A 924 -40.00 -14.37 8.80
CA PHE A 924 -38.82 -14.03 9.60
C PHE A 924 -37.86 -15.20 9.59
N TYR A 925 -36.60 -14.92 9.91
CA TYR A 925 -35.58 -15.95 10.04
C TYR A 925 -35.38 -16.25 11.52
N GLU A 926 -35.26 -17.53 11.85
CA GLU A 926 -35.03 -18.01 13.20
C GLU A 926 -33.77 -18.88 13.22
N GLY A 927 -32.99 -18.80 14.30
CA GLY A 927 -31.81 -19.65 14.47
C GLY A 927 -31.45 -19.82 15.94
N LYS A 928 -30.96 -21.01 16.29
CA LYS A 928 -30.43 -21.32 17.62
C LYS A 928 -28.96 -20.89 17.71
N VAL A 929 -28.62 -20.12 18.74
CA VAL A 929 -27.29 -19.57 18.97
C VAL A 929 -26.36 -20.62 19.56
N GLU A 930 -25.19 -20.78 18.95
CA GLU A 930 -24.12 -21.69 19.38
C GLU A 930 -22.97 -20.94 20.07
N LEU A 931 -22.63 -19.75 19.57
CA LEU A 931 -21.53 -18.94 20.10
C LEU A 931 -21.83 -17.46 19.92
N VAL A 932 -21.38 -16.64 20.87
CA VAL A 932 -21.42 -15.18 20.79
C VAL A 932 -20.04 -14.64 21.16
N LEU A 933 -19.45 -13.82 20.30
CA LEU A 933 -18.20 -13.10 20.53
C LEU A 933 -18.35 -11.66 20.04
N GLY A 934 -18.28 -10.70 20.95
CA GLY A 934 -18.50 -9.29 20.63
C GLY A 934 -19.89 -9.03 20.02
N ASP A 935 -19.89 -8.63 18.75
CA ASP A 935 -21.06 -8.41 17.88
C ASP A 935 -21.30 -9.55 16.88
N SER A 936 -20.49 -10.61 16.93
CA SER A 936 -20.60 -11.79 16.09
C SER A 936 -21.40 -12.90 16.80
N VAL A 937 -22.36 -13.48 16.11
CA VAL A 937 -23.25 -14.54 16.58
C VAL A 937 -23.19 -15.70 15.61
N TRP A 938 -22.92 -16.90 16.10
CA TRP A 938 -22.96 -18.14 15.32
C TRP A 938 -24.23 -18.90 15.61
N ILE A 939 -24.90 -19.38 14.56
CA ILE A 939 -26.13 -20.17 14.65
C ILE A 939 -25.95 -21.51 13.94
N GLN A 940 -26.69 -22.52 14.40
CA GLN A 940 -26.65 -23.86 13.81
C GLN A 940 -27.34 -23.93 12.44
N SER A 941 -28.55 -23.37 12.35
CA SER A 941 -29.38 -23.29 11.14
C SER A 941 -30.05 -21.93 11.09
N LEU A 942 -30.40 -21.51 9.87
CA LEU A 942 -31.21 -20.33 9.62
C LEU A 942 -32.52 -20.75 8.96
N ASP A 943 -33.56 -20.89 9.76
CA ASP A 943 -34.85 -21.43 9.35
C ASP A 943 -35.82 -20.30 9.01
N ILE A 944 -36.57 -20.46 7.92
CA ILE A 944 -37.60 -19.50 7.52
C ILE A 944 -38.91 -19.87 8.20
N GLN A 945 -39.45 -18.93 8.98
CA GLN A 945 -40.73 -19.07 9.64
C GLN A 945 -41.74 -18.08 9.04
N ILE A 946 -43.01 -18.46 9.06
CA ILE A 946 -44.14 -17.60 8.67
C ILE A 946 -44.74 -17.03 9.96
N LYS A 947 -44.99 -15.72 9.98
CA LYS A 947 -45.51 -14.96 11.13
C LYS A 947 -46.86 -15.45 11.62
#